data_AF-A0A0V0SLQ8-F1
#
_entry.id   AF-A0A0V0SLQ8-F1
#
_cell.length_a   1.000
_cell.length_b   1.000
_cell.length_c   1.000
_cell.angle_alpha   90.00
_cell.angle_beta   90.00
_cell.angle_gamma   90.00
#
_symmetry.space_group_name_H-M   'P 1'
#
loop_
_entity.id
_entity.type
_entity.pdbx_description
1 polymer ?
#
loop_
_entity_poly.entity_id
_entity_poly.type
_entity_poly.pdbx_seq_one_letter_code
_entity_poly.pdbx_strand_id
1 'polypeptide(L)'
;MANSSGSRDVQATVLWAQRKNYIFLTVCVEDCKDPKVDITEDKFTFRGIGGTDKTPHHCEIEFYEKVDPSSVRRIISDRQLEFVINKLNTDGAFWPRLMKNQGRHWWCKVDFNKWRDEDDVSLDGDVNQDFDFSKYAETMHDDKVNAEFGKFSDSDDEELPELGTDDATSIESHINLTLYMIRSLFIDLMMLNKLLNEARLSVCRMSRYVGQPSPVSHPQLIGVGCVTPGILKTEYAERRAKFWSSVWKHAQANNTNMNSCVVLIPAASVRFCAPDVPHVFRQESNFFYLCGFQEPDSLLLLYGKSEEAHRSVLFVQERSPHKELWEGTLAGCDGAKWLTDVDWATVHGDFTKFFEEYLLADGQARSTMMYSVVSDLSAANPCYKKALEIAKNLAIYGESALELIHRLRWIKSSAEVELMRKACSIGSEALAETMRYTRHCRNENVLVAKMDLELRLRGAKQLAYPPVVAGGPRANIIHYLDANQIIEENDLILMDVGCEVGGYVSDITRTWPVSGVFSKPQSILYDLLYDCQCKLIDGIAQRRLVTLREAYLEMMSLLRTELQNAGLLSDKLTAQQAFNAVDQICPHHVGHYLGLDVHDTHTVPKYIPFQTGVVITVEPGLYFPSDCVDVPEEFRGIGMRIEDDVLVTSAGVEVLTDRCAKSKKKNKKPLCSYCKKSIENNEAAFAFDRICHRDHIICSSCKMHLNGGEMCELQDGKILCLNCDKKLKCEACELPLDLRTVYAMGKRWHQECFTCSVCGEPFLNWQYLIYNQKPYCVRHYPYRAASPKY
;
A
#
# COMPACT_ATOMS: atom_id res chain seq x y z
N MET A 1 53.82 -56.02 15.22
CA MET A 1 54.79 -55.46 14.26
C MET A 1 54.51 -53.98 14.11
N ALA A 2 55.55 -53.15 13.93
CA ALA A 2 55.41 -51.70 13.83
C ALA A 2 55.28 -51.23 12.36
N ASN A 3 54.77 -50.00 12.20
CA ASN A 3 54.86 -49.11 11.04
C ASN A 3 54.32 -49.56 9.68
N SER A 4 53.27 -48.87 9.22
CA SER A 4 53.49 -47.77 8.26
C SER A 4 52.42 -46.69 8.40
N SER A 5 52.77 -45.56 9.01
CA SER A 5 51.94 -44.35 9.07
C SER A 5 52.07 -43.55 7.78
N GLY A 6 51.14 -43.74 6.85
CA GLY A 6 50.94 -42.82 5.72
C GLY A 6 49.80 -41.86 6.05
N SER A 7 50.10 -40.58 6.30
CA SER A 7 49.09 -39.54 6.33
C SER A 7 48.45 -39.43 4.95
N ARG A 8 47.17 -39.79 4.82
CA ARG A 8 46.42 -39.59 3.58
C ARG A 8 46.02 -38.12 3.50
N ASP A 9 46.63 -37.37 2.59
CA ASP A 9 46.19 -36.03 2.23
C ASP A 9 44.70 -36.08 1.82
N VAL A 10 43.87 -35.24 2.43
CA VAL A 10 42.42 -35.18 2.20
C VAL A 10 42.14 -34.21 1.05
N GLN A 11 41.39 -34.64 0.04
CA GLN A 11 41.02 -33.75 -1.06
C GLN A 11 40.16 -32.58 -0.56
N ALA A 12 40.61 -31.34 -0.77
CA ALA A 12 39.84 -30.15 -0.41
C ALA A 12 38.63 -29.97 -1.36
N THR A 13 37.51 -29.51 -0.81
CA THR A 13 36.37 -29.08 -1.64
C THR A 13 36.63 -27.68 -2.17
N VAL A 14 36.39 -27.49 -3.48
CA VAL A 14 36.53 -26.20 -4.16
C VAL A 14 35.21 -25.82 -4.82
N LEU A 15 34.75 -24.60 -4.58
CA LEU A 15 33.68 -23.97 -5.32
C LEU A 15 34.27 -23.05 -6.39
N TRP A 16 33.68 -23.03 -7.59
CA TRP A 16 34.12 -22.13 -8.66
C TRP A 16 32.97 -21.41 -9.35
N ALA A 17 33.24 -20.19 -9.79
CA ALA A 17 32.37 -19.42 -10.68
C ALA A 17 33.22 -18.62 -11.66
N GLN A 18 32.58 -17.99 -12.65
CA GLN A 18 33.29 -17.17 -13.63
C GLN A 18 32.52 -15.92 -14.03
N ARG A 19 33.24 -15.00 -14.66
CA ARG A 19 32.75 -13.88 -15.43
C ARG A 19 33.39 -13.90 -16.81
N LYS A 20 33.04 -12.89 -17.61
CA LYS A 20 33.62 -12.60 -18.92
C LYS A 20 35.17 -12.66 -18.89
N ASN A 21 35.79 -11.93 -17.96
CA ASN A 21 37.25 -11.69 -17.95
C ASN A 21 38.03 -12.46 -16.86
N TYR A 22 37.37 -13.07 -15.88
CA TYR A 22 38.03 -13.70 -14.72
C TYR A 22 37.26 -14.90 -14.14
N ILE A 23 37.94 -15.70 -13.32
CA ILE A 23 37.40 -16.84 -12.58
C ILE A 23 37.51 -16.62 -11.06
N PHE A 24 36.57 -17.19 -10.32
CA PHE A 24 36.58 -17.30 -8.86
C PHE A 24 36.87 -18.74 -8.46
N LEU A 25 37.79 -18.96 -7.51
CA LEU A 25 38.02 -20.23 -6.84
C LEU A 25 37.92 -20.03 -5.33
N THR A 26 37.05 -20.78 -4.67
CA THR A 26 36.91 -20.77 -3.21
C THR A 26 37.28 -22.15 -2.66
N VAL A 27 38.38 -22.25 -1.93
CA VAL A 27 38.82 -23.48 -1.26
C VAL A 27 38.17 -23.52 0.13
N CYS A 28 37.28 -24.50 0.33
CA CYS A 28 36.49 -24.65 1.56
C CYS A 28 37.28 -25.48 2.59
N VAL A 29 38.22 -24.84 3.28
CA VAL A 29 38.94 -25.40 4.43
C VAL A 29 38.93 -24.37 5.56
N GLU A 30 38.19 -24.67 6.64
CA GLU A 30 38.08 -23.82 7.83
C GLU A 30 39.36 -23.88 8.68
N ASP A 31 39.68 -22.78 9.38
CA ASP A 31 40.85 -22.60 10.26
C ASP A 31 42.21 -23.01 9.64
N CYS A 32 42.34 -22.86 8.31
CA CYS A 32 43.52 -23.29 7.57
C CYS A 32 44.76 -22.45 7.90
N LYS A 33 45.78 -23.06 8.53
CA LYS A 33 47.05 -22.39 8.86
C LYS A 33 48.11 -22.66 7.79
N ASP A 34 48.88 -21.61 7.47
CA ASP A 34 49.97 -21.57 6.49
C ASP A 34 49.67 -22.24 5.13
N PRO A 35 48.60 -21.83 4.40
CA PRO A 35 48.26 -22.39 3.10
C PRO A 35 49.34 -22.11 2.05
N LYS A 36 49.94 -23.16 1.50
CA LYS A 36 50.83 -23.11 0.34
C LYS A 36 49.99 -23.17 -0.93
N VAL A 37 50.01 -22.07 -1.69
CA VAL A 37 49.24 -21.93 -2.93
C VAL A 37 50.17 -21.51 -4.05
N ASP A 38 50.27 -22.36 -5.06
CA ASP A 38 51.07 -22.16 -6.27
C ASP A 38 50.14 -22.09 -7.48
N ILE A 39 50.38 -21.10 -8.34
CA ILE A 39 49.51 -20.79 -9.48
C ILE A 39 50.40 -20.45 -10.67
N THR A 40 50.19 -21.18 -11.76
CA THR A 40 50.87 -21.05 -13.04
C THR A 40 49.82 -20.84 -14.13
N GLU A 41 50.23 -20.50 -15.35
CA GLU A 41 49.30 -20.18 -16.46
C GLU A 41 48.27 -21.30 -16.71
N ASP A 42 48.67 -22.57 -16.53
CA ASP A 42 47.86 -23.73 -16.86
C ASP A 42 47.34 -24.50 -15.61
N LYS A 43 47.77 -24.14 -14.39
CA LYS A 43 47.56 -24.97 -13.19
C LYS A 43 47.53 -24.21 -11.85
N PHE A 44 46.58 -24.58 -11.00
CA PHE A 44 46.45 -24.16 -9.60
C PHE A 44 46.70 -25.35 -8.66
N THR A 45 47.54 -25.15 -7.64
CA THR A 45 47.86 -26.17 -6.62
C THR A 45 47.73 -25.59 -5.22
N PHE A 46 47.04 -26.31 -4.33
CA PHE A 46 46.80 -25.93 -2.94
C PHE A 46 47.24 -27.05 -1.99
N ARG A 47 47.97 -26.69 -0.93
CA ARG A 47 48.24 -27.52 0.26
C ARG A 47 48.07 -26.70 1.53
N GLY A 48 47.31 -27.18 2.51
CA GLY A 48 47.12 -26.51 3.80
C GLY A 48 46.66 -27.49 4.88
N ILE A 49 46.77 -27.09 6.16
CA ILE A 49 46.30 -27.90 7.29
C ILE A 49 45.14 -27.15 7.95
N GLY A 50 43.97 -27.80 8.05
CA GLY A 50 42.75 -27.18 8.57
C GLY A 50 41.65 -28.19 8.90
N GLY A 51 40.45 -27.67 9.15
CA GLY A 51 39.31 -28.43 9.66
C GLY A 51 39.45 -28.83 11.13
N THR A 52 38.34 -29.30 11.72
CA THR A 52 38.22 -29.64 13.16
C THR A 52 39.28 -30.64 13.64
N ASP A 53 39.66 -31.58 12.78
CA ASP A 53 40.64 -32.64 13.06
C ASP A 53 42.09 -32.26 12.68
N LYS A 54 42.33 -31.04 12.17
CA LYS A 54 43.63 -30.51 11.70
C LYS A 54 44.33 -31.44 10.70
N THR A 55 43.59 -31.87 9.69
CA THR A 55 44.10 -32.80 8.67
C THR A 55 44.81 -32.06 7.53
N PRO A 56 45.80 -32.68 6.87
CA PRO A 56 46.42 -32.12 5.67
C PRO A 56 45.45 -32.20 4.50
N HIS A 57 45.18 -31.06 3.87
CA HIS A 57 44.31 -30.91 2.72
C HIS A 57 45.12 -30.57 1.45
N HIS A 58 44.74 -31.18 0.32
CA HIS A 58 45.33 -30.95 -0.99
C HIS A 58 44.27 -30.69 -2.06
N CYS A 59 44.58 -29.84 -3.04
CA CYS A 59 43.80 -29.72 -4.27
C CYS A 59 44.71 -29.34 -5.44
N GLU A 60 44.40 -29.87 -6.62
CA GLU A 60 45.11 -29.62 -7.87
C GLU A 60 44.09 -29.45 -9.00
N ILE A 61 44.19 -28.35 -9.76
CA ILE A 61 43.28 -27.97 -10.84
C ILE A 61 44.13 -27.58 -12.06
N GLU A 62 44.01 -28.35 -13.14
CA GLU A 62 44.52 -27.97 -14.47
C GLU A 62 43.45 -27.16 -15.20
N PHE A 63 43.72 -25.90 -15.51
CA PHE A 63 42.75 -24.99 -16.10
C PHE A 63 42.37 -25.39 -17.53
N TYR A 64 41.14 -25.06 -17.91
CA TYR A 64 40.62 -25.29 -19.26
C TYR A 64 41.40 -24.51 -20.32
N GLU A 65 41.70 -23.24 -20.03
CA GLU A 65 42.53 -22.33 -20.83
C GLU A 65 43.47 -21.51 -19.93
N LYS A 66 44.41 -20.77 -20.53
CA LYS A 66 45.43 -20.02 -19.79
C LYS A 66 44.86 -18.89 -18.92
N VAL A 67 45.36 -18.79 -17.69
CA VAL A 67 45.13 -17.68 -16.75
C VAL A 67 46.39 -16.81 -16.61
N ASP A 68 46.23 -15.58 -16.12
CA ASP A 68 47.34 -14.70 -15.75
C ASP A 68 47.76 -14.93 -14.28
N PRO A 69 48.93 -15.53 -13.99
CA PRO A 69 49.39 -15.78 -12.63
C PRO A 69 49.74 -14.50 -11.85
N SER A 70 50.03 -13.39 -12.55
CA SER A 70 50.36 -12.11 -11.93
C SER A 70 49.12 -11.35 -11.44
N SER A 71 47.94 -11.67 -11.99
CA SER A 71 46.65 -11.03 -11.66
C SER A 71 45.98 -11.51 -10.37
N VAL A 72 46.53 -12.50 -9.66
CA VAL A 72 45.82 -13.23 -8.61
C VAL A 72 45.53 -12.36 -7.39
N ARG A 73 44.25 -12.05 -7.16
CA ARG A 73 43.79 -11.47 -5.89
C ARG A 73 43.41 -12.56 -4.91
N ARG A 74 44.04 -12.58 -3.74
CA ARG A 74 43.78 -13.53 -2.64
C ARG A 74 42.92 -12.86 -1.56
N ILE A 75 41.82 -13.51 -1.17
CA ILE A 75 40.93 -13.09 -0.08
C ILE A 75 40.94 -14.22 0.94
N ILE A 76 41.74 -14.06 1.99
CA ILE A 76 41.93 -15.04 3.06
C ILE A 76 41.01 -14.67 4.23
N SER A 77 40.23 -15.64 4.71
CA SER A 77 39.42 -15.52 5.92
C SER A 77 39.52 -16.81 6.72
N ASP A 78 39.23 -16.75 8.02
CA ASP A 78 39.32 -17.92 8.92
C ASP A 78 38.41 -19.09 8.50
N ARG A 79 37.39 -18.83 7.67
CA ARG A 79 36.42 -19.86 7.21
C ARG A 79 36.63 -20.36 5.78
N GLN A 80 37.28 -19.58 4.92
CA GLN A 80 37.47 -19.94 3.50
C GLN A 80 38.59 -19.11 2.84
N LEU A 81 39.21 -19.71 1.82
CA LEU A 81 40.26 -19.11 1.01
C LEU A 81 39.76 -18.85 -0.41
N GLU A 82 39.59 -17.60 -0.79
CA GLU A 82 39.09 -17.20 -2.10
C GLU A 82 40.19 -16.58 -2.98
N PHE A 83 40.17 -16.93 -4.28
CA PHE A 83 41.10 -16.48 -5.30
C PHE A 83 40.31 -15.96 -6.50
N VAL A 84 40.64 -14.75 -6.96
CA VAL A 84 40.15 -14.18 -8.22
C VAL A 84 41.33 -14.13 -9.19
N ILE A 85 41.15 -14.67 -10.40
CA ILE A 85 42.23 -14.85 -11.38
C ILE A 85 41.72 -14.43 -12.77
N ASN A 86 42.47 -13.58 -13.48
CA ASN A 86 42.11 -13.16 -14.84
C ASN A 86 42.40 -14.24 -15.88
N LYS A 87 41.58 -14.30 -16.93
CA LYS A 87 41.78 -15.14 -18.11
C LYS A 87 42.77 -14.45 -19.06
N LEU A 88 43.75 -15.17 -19.59
CA LEU A 88 44.85 -14.56 -20.36
C LEU A 88 44.56 -14.39 -21.85
N ASN A 89 43.78 -15.31 -22.46
CA ASN A 89 43.42 -15.28 -23.88
C ASN A 89 41.98 -15.76 -24.11
N THR A 90 41.00 -14.89 -23.85
CA THR A 90 39.62 -15.06 -24.31
C THR A 90 39.03 -13.70 -24.63
N ASP A 91 38.35 -13.56 -25.78
CA ASP A 91 37.58 -12.36 -26.18
C ASP A 91 36.31 -12.16 -25.34
N GLY A 92 36.43 -12.38 -24.03
CA GLY A 92 35.32 -12.45 -23.09
C GLY A 92 34.40 -13.66 -23.28
N ALA A 93 34.93 -14.80 -23.73
CA ALA A 93 34.18 -16.05 -23.77
C ALA A 93 34.06 -16.68 -22.37
N PHE A 94 32.89 -17.23 -22.04
CA PHE A 94 32.74 -18.07 -20.86
C PHE A 94 33.35 -19.45 -21.15
N TRP A 95 33.97 -20.04 -20.13
CA TRP A 95 34.54 -21.39 -20.26
C TRP A 95 33.43 -22.42 -20.01
N PRO A 96 33.28 -23.45 -20.86
CA PRO A 96 32.25 -24.49 -20.67
C PRO A 96 32.51 -25.35 -19.41
N ARG A 97 33.72 -25.30 -18.85
CA ARG A 97 34.13 -25.94 -17.59
C ARG A 97 35.41 -25.31 -17.06
N LEU A 98 35.69 -25.46 -15.76
CA LEU A 98 36.94 -24.99 -15.16
C LEU A 98 38.17 -25.78 -15.60
N MET A 99 38.04 -27.11 -15.70
CA MET A 99 39.17 -28.03 -15.87
C MET A 99 39.31 -28.52 -17.31
N LYS A 100 40.55 -28.72 -17.75
CA LYS A 100 40.87 -29.26 -19.09
C LYS A 100 40.26 -30.65 -19.31
N ASN A 101 40.39 -31.53 -18.32
CA ASN A 101 39.96 -32.92 -18.36
C ASN A 101 38.41 -33.06 -18.32
N GLN A 102 37.87 -33.99 -19.10
CA GLN A 102 36.42 -34.26 -19.15
C GLN A 102 36.01 -35.27 -18.06
N GLY A 103 35.87 -34.80 -16.83
CA GLY A 103 35.42 -35.61 -15.70
C GLY A 103 34.56 -34.82 -14.71
N ARG A 104 33.58 -35.47 -14.06
CA ARG A 104 32.89 -34.90 -12.89
C ARG A 104 33.71 -35.18 -11.63
N HIS A 105 34.40 -34.17 -11.14
CA HIS A 105 35.16 -34.24 -9.88
C HIS A 105 34.24 -33.89 -8.72
N TRP A 106 33.92 -34.86 -7.84
CA TRP A 106 32.96 -34.70 -6.74
C TRP A 106 33.31 -33.57 -5.75
N TRP A 107 34.59 -33.22 -5.68
CA TRP A 107 35.16 -32.18 -4.83
C TRP A 107 35.18 -30.79 -5.47
N CYS A 108 34.94 -30.66 -6.78
CA CYS A 108 34.88 -29.37 -7.49
C CYS A 108 33.42 -29.08 -7.90
N LYS A 109 32.83 -28.01 -7.37
CA LYS A 109 31.41 -27.67 -7.55
C LYS A 109 31.23 -26.24 -8.05
N VAL A 110 30.11 -25.96 -8.71
CA VAL A 110 29.76 -24.59 -9.13
C VAL A 110 29.26 -23.78 -7.93
N ASP A 111 29.78 -22.57 -7.76
CA ASP A 111 29.26 -21.57 -6.81
C ASP A 111 28.09 -20.81 -7.45
N PHE A 112 26.88 -21.34 -7.30
CA PHE A 112 25.67 -20.71 -7.85
C PHE A 112 25.34 -19.33 -7.23
N ASN A 113 25.89 -18.98 -6.06
CA ASN A 113 25.71 -17.63 -5.50
C ASN A 113 26.55 -16.59 -6.25
N LYS A 114 27.66 -17.03 -6.85
CA LYS A 114 28.56 -16.18 -7.66
C LYS A 114 28.44 -16.43 -9.15
N TRP A 115 27.79 -17.49 -9.62
CA TRP A 115 27.61 -17.78 -11.04
C TRP A 115 26.81 -16.69 -11.77
N ARG A 116 27.05 -16.53 -13.07
CA ARG A 116 26.19 -15.80 -14.02
C ARG A 116 26.34 -16.46 -15.38
N ASP A 117 25.22 -16.59 -16.09
CA ASP A 117 25.15 -17.22 -17.40
C ASP A 117 25.41 -16.22 -18.54
N GLU A 118 25.61 -16.75 -19.76
CA GLU A 118 25.84 -15.94 -20.96
C GLU A 118 24.61 -15.11 -21.38
N ASP A 119 23.40 -15.54 -20.99
CA ASP A 119 22.12 -14.92 -21.36
C ASP A 119 21.68 -13.78 -20.41
N ASP A 120 22.44 -13.53 -19.33
CA ASP A 120 22.12 -12.53 -18.28
C ASP A 120 22.38 -11.07 -18.73
N VAL A 121 22.36 -10.81 -20.05
CA VAL A 121 22.70 -9.54 -20.70
C VAL A 121 21.45 -8.81 -21.21
N SER A 122 20.80 -8.07 -20.32
CA SER A 122 20.45 -6.65 -20.51
C SER A 122 19.32 -6.18 -19.58
N LEU A 123 19.58 -5.09 -18.84
CA LEU A 123 18.66 -3.95 -18.64
C LEU A 123 19.26 -2.86 -17.72
N ASP A 124 20.42 -3.09 -17.11
CA ASP A 124 21.25 -2.01 -16.57
C ASP A 124 22.13 -1.41 -17.68
N GLY A 125 22.10 -0.08 -17.82
CA GLY A 125 22.96 0.64 -18.75
C GLY A 125 24.44 0.52 -18.38
N ASP A 126 25.29 0.44 -19.40
CA ASP A 126 26.72 0.18 -19.28
C ASP A 126 27.46 1.30 -18.51
N VAL A 127 27.68 1.07 -17.20
CA VAL A 127 28.51 1.91 -16.33
C VAL A 127 29.40 1.04 -15.43
N ASN A 128 30.09 0.08 -16.04
CA ASN A 128 31.28 -0.55 -15.46
C ASN A 128 32.29 -0.83 -16.58
N GLN A 129 32.83 0.25 -17.16
CA GLN A 129 34.09 0.15 -17.91
C GLN A 129 35.16 -0.47 -16.99
N ASP A 130 35.99 -1.33 -17.58
CA ASP A 130 36.96 -2.16 -16.87
C ASP A 130 37.83 -1.34 -15.90
N PHE A 131 37.63 -1.58 -14.60
CA PHE A 131 38.44 -0.99 -13.53
C PHE A 131 39.81 -1.69 -13.49
N ASP A 132 40.79 -1.11 -14.19
CA ASP A 132 42.19 -1.53 -14.13
C ASP A 132 42.78 -1.21 -12.74
N PHE A 133 42.89 -2.25 -11.90
CA PHE A 133 43.38 -2.16 -10.52
C PHE A 133 44.91 -2.04 -10.41
N SER A 134 45.68 -2.11 -11.51
CA SER A 134 47.15 -2.02 -11.48
C SER A 134 47.66 -0.70 -10.87
N LYS A 135 46.89 0.40 -11.00
CA LYS A 135 47.28 1.75 -10.55
C LYS A 135 47.17 2.03 -9.05
N TYR A 136 46.72 1.07 -8.22
CA TYR A 136 46.53 1.27 -6.78
C TYR A 136 47.58 0.61 -5.88
N ALA A 137 48.58 -0.07 -6.46
CA ALA A 137 49.60 -0.80 -5.69
C ALA A 137 50.82 0.05 -5.26
N GLU A 138 51.05 1.22 -5.85
CA GLU A 138 52.26 2.02 -5.61
C GLU A 138 52.17 3.02 -4.45
N THR A 139 51.00 3.21 -3.83
CA THR A 139 50.74 4.30 -2.87
C THR A 139 50.70 3.90 -1.39
N MET A 140 51.14 2.69 -1.02
CA MET A 140 51.16 2.22 0.38
C MET A 140 52.49 1.59 0.83
N HIS A 141 53.60 2.28 0.54
CA HIS A 141 54.90 2.07 1.20
C HIS A 141 55.62 3.40 1.43
N ASP A 142 55.27 4.14 2.49
CA ASP A 142 56.18 4.35 3.63
C ASP A 142 55.51 5.20 4.73
N ASP A 143 55.56 4.70 5.97
CA ASP A 143 55.18 5.43 7.18
C ASP A 143 56.38 5.41 8.15
N LYS A 144 57.15 6.51 8.22
CA LYS A 144 58.09 6.78 9.33
C LYS A 144 58.61 8.23 9.44
N VAL A 145 57.85 9.02 10.19
CA VAL A 145 58.28 9.88 11.32
C VAL A 145 59.65 10.62 11.23
N ASN A 146 59.53 11.95 11.09
CA ASN A 146 60.35 13.06 11.64
C ASN A 146 61.90 13.06 11.53
N ALA A 147 62.42 14.15 10.94
CA ALA A 147 63.32 15.08 11.63
C ALA A 147 63.40 16.45 10.91
N GLU A 148 63.13 17.55 11.61
CA GLU A 148 63.63 18.88 11.21
C GLU A 148 65.12 18.99 11.55
N PHE A 149 65.92 19.60 10.66
CA PHE A 149 66.77 20.78 10.92
C PHE A 149 67.69 21.02 9.73
N GLY A 150 67.58 22.18 9.08
CA GLY A 150 68.48 22.55 7.97
C GLY A 150 69.77 23.22 8.44
N LYS A 151 70.80 23.21 7.58
CA LYS A 151 71.86 24.24 7.47
C LYS A 151 72.83 23.94 6.33
N PHE A 152 73.21 25.00 5.62
CA PHE A 152 74.43 25.33 4.85
C PHE A 152 73.94 26.37 3.81
N SER A 153 74.28 27.67 3.82
CA SER A 153 75.51 28.42 4.09
C SER A 153 76.57 28.27 3.01
N ASP A 154 76.41 29.05 1.94
CA ASP A 154 77.39 29.27 0.88
C ASP A 154 78.11 30.61 1.08
N SER A 155 79.36 30.69 0.60
CA SER A 155 79.99 31.92 0.13
C SER A 155 80.65 31.65 -1.22
N ASP A 156 80.45 32.55 -2.18
CA ASP A 156 81.51 33.37 -2.78
C ASP A 156 80.91 34.23 -3.92
N ASP A 157 81.18 35.54 -3.90
CA ASP A 157 80.69 36.59 -4.82
C ASP A 157 81.48 36.57 -6.18
N GLU A 158 81.30 37.37 -7.23
CA GLU A 158 80.69 38.70 -7.55
C GLU A 158 80.08 38.61 -9.01
N GLU A 159 79.32 39.55 -9.63
CA GLU A 159 78.82 40.90 -9.31
C GLU A 159 77.49 41.21 -10.10
N LEU A 160 76.70 42.16 -9.56
CA LEU A 160 75.71 43.14 -10.07
C LEU A 160 75.31 43.28 -11.58
N PRO A 161 74.12 43.88 -11.93
CA PRO A 161 73.31 44.82 -11.12
C PRO A 161 71.78 44.54 -10.93
N GLU A 162 71.20 45.23 -9.93
CA GLU A 162 69.81 45.16 -9.41
C GLU A 162 68.77 45.81 -10.36
N LEU A 163 67.52 45.34 -10.58
CA LEU A 163 66.37 44.91 -9.73
C LEU A 163 65.51 46.08 -9.17
N GLY A 164 64.18 45.96 -9.05
CA GLY A 164 63.35 44.74 -9.18
C GLY A 164 61.86 44.95 -9.53
N THR A 165 61.08 43.87 -9.36
CA THR A 165 59.70 43.71 -9.84
C THR A 165 58.84 42.96 -8.81
N ASP A 166 57.71 43.53 -8.40
CA ASP A 166 56.71 42.87 -7.56
C ASP A 166 55.46 42.51 -8.38
N ASP A 167 55.02 41.23 -8.31
CA ASP A 167 53.61 40.75 -8.41
C ASP A 167 53.47 39.23 -8.76
N ALA A 168 54.54 38.53 -9.17
CA ALA A 168 54.42 37.15 -9.69
C ALA A 168 54.04 36.08 -8.64
N THR A 169 54.46 36.21 -7.38
CA THR A 169 54.31 35.18 -6.32
C THR A 169 52.92 35.12 -5.68
N SER A 170 52.09 36.15 -5.88
CA SER A 170 50.73 36.22 -5.34
C SER A 170 49.75 35.26 -6.05
N ILE A 171 49.87 35.12 -7.37
CA ILE A 171 48.90 34.41 -8.21
C ILE A 171 49.05 32.89 -8.05
N GLU A 172 50.28 32.38 -8.02
CA GLU A 172 50.56 30.94 -7.99
C GLU A 172 50.15 30.29 -6.66
N SER A 173 50.26 31.02 -5.54
CA SER A 173 49.76 30.58 -4.23
C SER A 173 48.22 30.49 -4.19
N HIS A 174 47.52 31.46 -4.79
CA HIS A 174 46.05 31.45 -4.89
C HIS A 174 45.53 30.32 -5.78
N ILE A 175 46.20 30.02 -6.90
CA ILE A 175 45.84 28.89 -7.77
C ILE A 175 45.98 27.56 -7.03
N ASN A 176 47.10 27.36 -6.32
CA ASN A 176 47.33 26.13 -5.56
C ASN A 176 46.34 25.95 -4.40
N LEU A 177 45.99 27.02 -3.68
CA LEU A 177 44.96 26.97 -2.62
C LEU A 177 43.58 26.61 -3.19
N THR A 178 43.22 27.18 -4.34
CA THR A 178 41.96 26.90 -5.03
C THR A 178 41.88 25.45 -5.52
N LEU A 179 42.97 24.93 -6.10
CA LEU A 179 43.06 23.52 -6.52
C LEU A 179 42.98 22.55 -5.34
N TYR A 180 43.55 22.91 -4.18
CA TYR A 180 43.44 22.11 -2.96
C TYR A 180 41.98 22.06 -2.45
N MET A 181 41.27 23.20 -2.42
CA MET A 181 39.87 23.24 -2.03
C MET A 181 38.97 22.42 -2.97
N ILE A 182 39.20 22.49 -4.28
CA ILE A 182 38.48 21.68 -5.28
C ILE A 182 38.74 20.19 -5.06
N ARG A 183 39.97 19.78 -4.76
CA ARG A 183 40.31 18.38 -4.44
C ARG A 183 39.63 17.90 -3.15
N SER A 184 39.59 18.72 -2.09
CA SER A 184 38.86 18.39 -0.86
C SER A 184 37.38 18.18 -1.15
N LEU A 185 36.72 19.14 -1.81
CA LEU A 185 35.31 19.05 -2.20
C LEU A 185 35.02 17.81 -3.06
N PHE A 186 35.94 17.41 -3.94
CA PHE A 186 35.79 16.20 -4.75
C PHE A 186 35.91 14.92 -3.91
N ILE A 187 36.85 14.87 -2.95
CA ILE A 187 36.98 13.77 -1.99
C ILE A 187 35.73 13.67 -1.10
N ASP A 188 35.22 14.80 -0.60
CA ASP A 188 33.99 14.87 0.19
C ASP A 188 32.78 14.39 -0.63
N LEU A 189 32.69 14.77 -1.91
CA LEU A 189 31.66 14.29 -2.83
C LEU A 189 31.78 12.77 -3.09
N MET A 190 33.00 12.25 -3.23
CA MET A 190 33.24 10.81 -3.41
C MET A 190 32.93 10.02 -2.14
N MET A 191 33.25 10.54 -0.95
CA MET A 191 32.87 9.96 0.33
C MET A 191 31.34 9.97 0.51
N LEU A 192 30.68 11.07 0.17
CA LEU A 192 29.21 11.16 0.18
C LEU A 192 28.58 10.16 -0.80
N ASN A 193 29.13 10.04 -2.01
CA ASN A 193 28.63 9.09 -3.02
C ASN A 193 28.90 7.63 -2.62
N LYS A 194 30.03 7.34 -1.95
CA LYS A 194 30.32 6.04 -1.35
C LYS A 194 29.33 5.71 -0.23
N LEU A 195 29.09 6.64 0.70
CA LEU A 195 28.09 6.49 1.76
C LEU A 195 26.68 6.31 1.20
N LEU A 196 26.30 7.05 0.15
CA LEU A 196 25.03 6.89 -0.56
C LEU A 196 24.92 5.52 -1.25
N ASN A 197 26.00 4.98 -1.81
CA ASN A 197 26.01 3.65 -2.42
C ASN A 197 26.00 2.51 -1.38
N GLU A 198 26.72 2.66 -0.26
CA GLU A 198 26.66 1.73 0.87
C GLU A 198 25.27 1.74 1.52
N ALA A 199 24.66 2.93 1.69
CA ALA A 199 23.28 3.07 2.13
C ALA A 199 22.27 2.48 1.12
N ARG A 200 22.47 2.66 -0.19
CA ARG A 200 21.66 2.01 -1.22
C ARG A 200 21.77 0.49 -1.15
N LEU A 201 22.97 -0.06 -0.95
CA LEU A 201 23.19 -1.51 -0.84
C LEU A 201 22.57 -2.11 0.43
N SER A 202 22.62 -1.41 1.57
CA SER A 202 21.95 -1.86 2.80
C SER A 202 20.42 -1.77 2.69
N VAL A 203 19.89 -0.65 2.18
CA VAL A 203 18.45 -0.48 1.88
C VAL A 203 17.96 -1.52 0.88
N CYS A 204 18.75 -1.85 -0.14
CA CYS A 204 18.39 -2.89 -1.12
C CYS A 204 18.35 -4.30 -0.49
N ARG A 205 19.20 -4.62 0.49
CA ARG A 205 19.09 -5.88 1.26
C ARG A 205 17.84 -5.91 2.15
N MET A 206 17.52 -4.79 2.81
CA MET A 206 16.34 -4.70 3.69
C MET A 206 15.01 -4.64 2.92
N SER A 207 15.03 -4.22 1.66
CA SER A 207 13.86 -4.09 0.77
C SER A 207 12.98 -5.34 0.64
N ARG A 208 13.57 -6.53 0.81
CA ARG A 208 12.94 -7.83 0.53
C ARG A 208 12.23 -8.47 1.71
N TYR A 209 12.32 -7.92 2.93
CA TYR A 209 11.98 -8.66 4.14
C TYR A 209 10.75 -8.18 4.91
N VAL A 210 10.07 -7.11 4.53
CA VAL A 210 8.89 -6.61 5.27
C VAL A 210 7.59 -7.18 4.68
N GLY A 211 6.73 -7.76 5.53
CA GLY A 211 5.45 -8.38 5.15
C GLY A 211 4.34 -7.42 4.72
N GLN A 212 4.65 -6.15 4.47
CA GLN A 212 3.71 -5.12 4.04
C GLN A 212 4.34 -4.17 3.01
N PRO A 213 3.54 -3.43 2.23
CA PRO A 213 4.05 -2.38 1.36
C PRO A 213 4.95 -1.40 2.12
N SER A 214 6.12 -1.10 1.54
CA SER A 214 7.12 -0.19 2.10
C SER A 214 7.61 0.79 1.04
N PRO A 215 8.34 1.86 1.39
CA PRO A 215 8.87 2.82 0.43
C PRO A 215 9.79 2.22 -0.65
N VAL A 216 10.33 1.02 -0.40
CA VAL A 216 11.28 0.35 -1.30
C VAL A 216 10.59 -0.73 -2.14
N SER A 217 9.59 -1.43 -1.59
CA SER A 217 8.82 -2.44 -2.34
C SER A 217 7.68 -1.83 -3.17
N HIS A 218 7.10 -0.72 -2.71
CA HIS A 218 5.95 -0.06 -3.34
C HIS A 218 6.09 1.48 -3.31
N PRO A 219 7.12 2.07 -3.96
CA PRO A 219 7.36 3.52 -3.96
C PRO A 219 6.20 4.34 -4.55
N GLN A 220 5.33 3.73 -5.35
CA GLN A 220 4.10 4.33 -5.89
C GLN A 220 2.92 4.37 -4.91
N LEU A 221 3.02 3.66 -3.77
CA LEU A 221 2.00 3.62 -2.71
C LEU A 221 2.49 4.25 -1.39
N ILE A 222 3.75 4.02 -1.05
CA ILE A 222 4.36 4.45 0.22
C ILE A 222 5.50 5.44 -0.08
N GLY A 223 5.38 6.67 0.43
CA GLY A 223 6.40 7.71 0.26
C GLY A 223 7.70 7.40 1.02
N VAL A 224 8.81 8.03 0.62
CA VAL A 224 10.10 7.89 1.31
C VAL A 224 9.96 8.37 2.76
N GLY A 225 10.33 7.52 3.72
CA GLY A 225 10.18 7.81 5.16
C GLY A 225 8.79 7.52 5.74
N CYS A 226 7.82 7.11 4.92
CA CYS A 226 6.51 6.67 5.37
C CYS A 226 6.52 5.20 5.84
N VAL A 227 5.59 4.88 6.75
CA VAL A 227 5.30 3.50 7.21
C VAL A 227 4.09 2.93 6.47
N THR A 228 3.10 3.79 6.25
CA THR A 228 1.81 3.56 5.58
C THR A 228 1.60 4.70 4.58
N PRO A 229 0.62 4.65 3.65
CA PRO A 229 0.45 5.71 2.65
C PRO A 229 0.33 7.10 3.30
N GLY A 230 1.20 8.04 2.95
CA GLY A 230 1.18 9.42 3.45
C GLY A 230 1.70 9.65 4.88
N ILE A 231 1.73 8.66 5.77
CA ILE A 231 2.09 8.86 7.19
C ILE A 231 3.56 8.51 7.46
N LEU A 232 4.31 9.48 7.96
CA LEU A 232 5.75 9.39 8.26
C LEU A 232 6.05 8.60 9.54
N LYS A 233 7.24 7.97 9.59
CA LYS A 233 7.80 7.35 10.81
C LYS A 233 7.78 8.30 12.02
N THR A 234 8.16 9.55 11.79
CA THR A 234 8.17 10.61 12.81
C THR A 234 6.79 10.88 13.38
N GLU A 235 5.73 10.84 12.55
CA GLU A 235 4.36 11.02 13.03
C GLU A 235 3.92 9.85 13.91
N TYR A 236 4.29 8.61 13.57
CA TYR A 236 4.06 7.45 14.44
C TYR A 236 4.84 7.56 15.77
N ALA A 237 6.08 8.05 15.76
CA ALA A 237 6.85 8.31 16.98
C ALA A 237 6.20 9.42 17.84
N GLU A 238 5.71 10.50 17.23
CA GLU A 238 4.94 11.54 17.92
C GLU A 238 3.65 11.01 18.54
N ARG A 239 2.91 10.14 17.84
CA ARG A 239 1.70 9.50 18.37
C ARG A 239 2.03 8.66 19.61
N ARG A 240 3.11 7.88 19.59
CA ARG A 240 3.60 7.13 20.76
C ARG A 240 3.95 8.06 21.92
N ALA A 241 4.67 9.15 21.67
CA ALA A 241 5.04 10.12 22.70
C ALA A 241 3.82 10.85 23.32
N LYS A 242 2.87 11.31 22.50
CA LYS A 242 1.63 11.96 22.95
C LYS A 242 0.76 10.99 23.76
N PHE A 243 0.66 9.74 23.32
CA PHE A 243 -0.06 8.69 24.03
C PHE A 243 0.60 8.35 25.37
N TRP A 244 1.93 8.16 25.40
CA TRP A 244 2.68 7.93 26.63
C TRP A 244 2.49 9.08 27.63
N SER A 245 2.67 10.34 27.21
CA SER A 245 2.47 11.51 28.08
C SER A 245 1.05 11.55 28.68
N SER A 246 0.03 11.17 27.90
CA SER A 246 -1.35 11.09 28.36
C SER A 246 -1.56 9.98 29.40
N VAL A 247 -0.99 8.80 29.18
CA VAL A 247 -1.03 7.67 30.13
C VAL A 247 -0.25 8.00 31.40
N TRP A 248 0.95 8.59 31.28
CA TRP A 248 1.78 8.97 32.43
C TRP A 248 1.07 9.98 33.34
N LYS A 249 0.48 11.03 32.76
CA LYS A 249 -0.31 12.02 33.52
C LYS A 249 -1.53 11.41 34.21
N HIS A 250 -2.25 10.53 33.52
CA HIS A 250 -3.38 9.80 34.10
C HIS A 250 -2.94 8.92 35.28
N ALA A 251 -1.85 8.16 35.11
CA ALA A 251 -1.33 7.27 36.13
C ALA A 251 -0.81 8.03 37.36
N GLN A 252 -0.08 9.14 37.14
CA GLN A 252 0.42 10.00 38.22
C GLN A 252 -0.71 10.68 39.01
N ALA A 253 -1.80 11.09 38.34
CA ALA A 253 -2.96 11.68 38.99
C ALA A 253 -3.73 10.68 39.88
N ASN A 254 -3.75 9.41 39.50
CA ASN A 254 -4.45 8.35 40.24
C ASN A 254 -3.57 7.62 41.27
N ASN A 255 -2.24 7.62 41.10
CA ASN A 255 -1.30 6.97 42.00
C ASN A 255 0.01 7.76 42.16
N THR A 256 0.10 8.53 43.24
CA THR A 256 1.29 9.37 43.54
C THR A 256 2.55 8.60 43.90
N ASN A 257 2.44 7.27 44.12
CA ASN A 257 3.57 6.40 44.48
C ASN A 257 4.08 5.58 43.28
N MET A 258 3.65 5.92 42.06
CA MET A 258 4.12 5.28 40.84
C MET A 258 5.56 5.70 40.51
N ASN A 259 6.42 4.72 40.24
CA ASN A 259 7.81 4.92 39.80
C ASN A 259 8.05 4.50 38.34
N SER A 260 7.11 3.73 37.76
CA SER A 260 7.22 3.19 36.41
C SER A 260 5.83 2.93 35.82
N CYS A 261 5.75 2.91 34.49
CA CYS A 261 4.54 2.52 33.77
C CYS A 261 4.89 1.54 32.65
N VAL A 262 3.94 0.68 32.29
CA VAL A 262 3.98 -0.16 31.09
C VAL A 262 2.61 -0.18 30.42
N VAL A 263 2.59 -0.06 29.10
CA VAL A 263 1.38 -0.04 28.26
C VAL A 263 1.48 -1.16 27.23
N LEU A 264 0.47 -2.02 27.21
CA LEU A 264 0.35 -3.16 26.30
C LEU A 264 -0.63 -2.83 25.17
N ILE A 265 -0.15 -2.80 23.93
CA ILE A 265 -0.97 -2.56 22.74
C ILE A 265 -0.81 -3.77 21.80
N PRO A 266 -1.64 -4.82 21.94
CA PRO A 266 -1.59 -5.98 21.07
C PRO A 266 -2.15 -5.73 19.67
N ALA A 267 -1.48 -6.30 18.67
CA ALA A 267 -1.99 -6.43 17.30
C ALA A 267 -3.18 -7.41 17.24
N ALA A 268 -3.92 -7.34 16.14
CA ALA A 268 -4.96 -8.31 15.83
C ALA A 268 -4.38 -9.72 15.56
N SER A 269 -5.15 -10.74 15.90
CA SER A 269 -4.88 -12.13 15.51
C SER A 269 -5.56 -12.45 14.17
N VAL A 270 -5.03 -13.43 13.43
CA VAL A 270 -5.71 -13.94 12.21
C VAL A 270 -7.06 -14.56 12.58
N ARG A 271 -8.12 -14.21 11.83
CA ARG A 271 -9.45 -14.82 11.95
C ARG A 271 -9.71 -15.73 10.76
N PHE A 272 -10.43 -16.82 10.99
CA PHE A 272 -10.68 -17.88 9.99
C PHE A 272 -12.16 -17.98 9.65
N CYS A 273 -12.49 -18.10 8.36
CA CYS A 273 -13.87 -18.26 7.88
C CYS A 273 -14.30 -19.73 7.80
N ALA A 274 -13.34 -20.63 7.68
CA ALA A 274 -13.46 -22.08 7.75
C ALA A 274 -12.14 -22.65 8.33
N PRO A 275 -12.07 -23.94 8.73
CA PRO A 275 -10.82 -24.55 9.17
C PRO A 275 -9.68 -24.28 8.16
N ASP A 276 -8.58 -23.71 8.65
CA ASP A 276 -7.37 -23.32 7.90
C ASP A 276 -7.57 -22.32 6.74
N VAL A 277 -8.76 -21.73 6.58
CA VAL A 277 -9.03 -20.67 5.58
C VAL A 277 -9.15 -19.30 6.28
N PRO A 278 -8.16 -18.40 6.15
CA PRO A 278 -8.19 -17.09 6.80
C PRO A 278 -9.15 -16.12 6.10
N HIS A 279 -9.74 -15.21 6.87
CA HIS A 279 -10.27 -13.96 6.34
C HIS A 279 -9.14 -13.04 5.88
N VAL A 280 -9.45 -12.05 5.03
CA VAL A 280 -8.52 -10.95 4.73
C VAL A 280 -8.11 -10.26 6.04
N PHE A 281 -6.80 -10.15 6.28
CA PHE A 281 -6.30 -9.58 7.52
C PHE A 281 -6.62 -8.08 7.63
N ARG A 282 -7.20 -7.69 8.77
CA ARG A 282 -7.37 -6.30 9.18
C ARG A 282 -6.73 -6.13 10.56
N GLN A 283 -5.75 -5.23 10.61
CA GLN A 283 -5.05 -4.89 11.85
C GLN A 283 -5.99 -4.23 12.87
N GLU A 284 -5.65 -4.33 14.15
CA GLU A 284 -6.33 -3.59 15.21
C GLU A 284 -6.00 -2.09 15.11
N SER A 285 -7.02 -1.24 15.13
CA SER A 285 -6.89 0.18 14.74
C SER A 285 -6.06 1.04 15.70
N ASN A 286 -5.99 0.68 16.99
CA ASN A 286 -5.15 1.37 17.98
C ASN A 286 -3.67 0.99 17.84
N PHE A 287 -3.38 -0.30 17.64
CA PHE A 287 -2.04 -0.78 17.30
C PHE A 287 -1.55 -0.16 15.99
N PHE A 288 -2.40 -0.19 14.96
CA PHE A 288 -2.11 0.43 13.67
C PHE A 288 -1.85 1.94 13.80
N TYR A 289 -2.63 2.66 14.62
CA TYR A 289 -2.44 4.10 14.85
C TYR A 289 -1.07 4.46 15.45
N LEU A 290 -0.51 3.60 16.32
CA LEU A 290 0.76 3.87 17.04
C LEU A 290 2.02 3.39 16.32
N CYS A 291 1.93 2.45 15.38
CA CYS A 291 3.13 1.92 14.70
C CYS A 291 2.97 1.60 13.20
N GLY A 292 1.77 1.61 12.61
CA GLY A 292 1.55 1.32 11.19
C GLY A 292 1.88 -0.11 10.74
N PHE A 293 2.21 -1.01 11.68
CA PHE A 293 2.63 -2.38 11.41
C PHE A 293 1.42 -3.29 11.16
N GLN A 294 1.52 -4.19 10.16
CA GLN A 294 0.39 -4.98 9.65
C GLN A 294 0.59 -6.49 9.77
N GLU A 295 1.57 -6.97 10.54
CA GLU A 295 1.71 -8.41 10.82
C GLU A 295 0.83 -8.81 12.03
N PRO A 296 0.22 -10.01 12.01
CA PRO A 296 -0.64 -10.50 13.08
C PRO A 296 0.13 -10.91 14.32
N ASP A 297 -0.59 -10.99 15.45
CA ASP A 297 -0.15 -11.50 16.75
C ASP A 297 1.04 -10.77 17.42
N SER A 298 1.53 -9.69 16.80
CA SER A 298 2.57 -8.81 17.33
C SER A 298 2.09 -8.03 18.57
N LEU A 299 3.01 -7.48 19.35
CA LEU A 299 2.69 -6.65 20.53
C LEU A 299 3.60 -5.43 20.58
N LEU A 300 3.00 -4.22 20.58
CA LEU A 300 3.71 -2.99 20.89
C LEU A 300 3.64 -2.76 22.40
N LEU A 301 4.80 -2.57 23.01
CA LEU A 301 4.95 -2.30 24.44
C LEU A 301 5.63 -0.95 24.62
N LEU A 302 4.95 -0.03 25.31
CA LEU A 302 5.54 1.25 25.74
C LEU A 302 5.87 1.17 27.24
N TYR A 303 7.05 1.60 27.64
CA TYR A 303 7.49 1.53 29.04
C TYR A 303 8.47 2.64 29.39
N GLY A 304 8.57 2.98 30.67
CA GLY A 304 9.40 4.11 31.11
C GLY A 304 9.22 4.46 32.59
N LYS A 305 10.11 5.34 33.07
CA LYS A 305 10.17 5.83 34.46
C LYS A 305 9.99 7.37 34.57
N SER A 306 9.66 8.07 33.48
CA SER A 306 9.22 9.48 33.48
C SER A 306 8.27 9.77 32.31
N GLU A 307 7.70 10.98 32.25
CA GLU A 307 6.86 11.42 31.13
C GLU A 307 7.67 11.53 29.81
N GLU A 308 8.90 12.01 29.91
CA GLU A 308 9.77 12.33 28.78
C GLU A 308 10.56 11.12 28.28
N ALA A 309 10.86 10.16 29.17
CA ALA A 309 11.76 9.04 28.93
C ALA A 309 11.02 7.70 28.78
N HIS A 310 10.18 7.61 27.75
CA HIS A 310 9.59 6.34 27.32
C HIS A 310 10.46 5.60 26.30
N ARG A 311 10.23 4.30 26.20
CA ARG A 311 10.81 3.37 25.23
C ARG A 311 9.72 2.53 24.60
N SER A 312 9.95 2.12 23.37
CA SER A 312 9.03 1.34 22.54
C SER A 312 9.68 0.03 22.10
N VAL A 313 9.04 -1.10 22.44
CA VAL A 313 9.41 -2.44 21.96
C VAL A 313 8.33 -2.97 21.05
N LEU A 314 8.70 -3.53 19.90
CA LEU A 314 7.80 -4.31 19.07
C LEU A 314 8.18 -5.79 19.14
N PHE A 315 7.31 -6.60 19.75
CA PHE A 315 7.41 -8.05 19.74
C PHE A 315 6.76 -8.56 18.45
N VAL A 316 7.51 -9.32 17.66
CA VAL A 316 7.10 -9.84 16.35
C VAL A 316 7.33 -11.34 16.23
N GLN A 317 6.77 -11.95 15.19
CA GLN A 317 7.00 -13.37 14.91
C GLN A 317 8.46 -13.63 14.49
N GLU A 318 9.00 -14.77 14.91
CA GLU A 318 10.27 -15.25 14.39
C GLU A 318 10.13 -15.66 12.92
N ARG A 319 11.10 -15.28 12.09
CA ARG A 319 11.10 -15.61 10.66
C ARG A 319 11.28 -17.11 10.47
N SER A 320 10.43 -17.71 9.64
CA SER A 320 10.47 -19.13 9.34
C SER A 320 10.29 -19.34 7.84
N PRO A 321 11.25 -19.97 7.12
CA PRO A 321 11.10 -20.25 5.69
C PRO A 321 9.85 -21.07 5.34
N HIS A 322 9.38 -21.90 6.28
CA HIS A 322 8.12 -22.61 6.12
C HIS A 322 6.93 -21.65 6.17
N LYS A 323 6.82 -20.79 7.19
CA LYS A 323 5.74 -19.79 7.25
C LYS A 323 5.79 -18.85 6.05
N GLU A 324 6.96 -18.36 5.68
CA GLU A 324 7.11 -17.41 4.57
C GLU A 324 6.68 -17.98 3.21
N LEU A 325 6.75 -19.31 3.03
CA LEU A 325 6.24 -20.02 1.87
C LEU A 325 4.70 -20.05 1.80
N TRP A 326 4.01 -20.09 2.94
CA TRP A 326 2.54 -20.22 3.02
C TRP A 326 1.82 -18.89 3.25
N GLU A 327 2.35 -18.05 4.14
CA GLU A 327 1.73 -16.84 4.67
C GLU A 327 2.30 -15.55 4.04
N GLY A 328 3.44 -15.67 3.33
CA GLY A 328 4.18 -14.53 2.79
C GLY A 328 5.29 -14.04 3.72
N THR A 329 6.07 -13.07 3.24
CA THR A 329 7.30 -12.61 3.91
C THR A 329 7.02 -12.01 5.30
N LEU A 330 7.89 -12.27 6.29
CA LEU A 330 7.80 -11.71 7.64
C LEU A 330 8.95 -10.72 7.91
N ALA A 331 8.64 -9.56 8.48
CA ALA A 331 9.58 -8.47 8.79
C ALA A 331 10.80 -8.94 9.59
N GLY A 332 10.57 -9.80 10.58
CA GLY A 332 11.52 -10.05 11.66
C GLY A 332 11.91 -8.77 12.41
N CYS A 333 12.86 -8.87 13.33
CA CYS A 333 13.22 -7.77 14.21
C CYS A 333 13.82 -6.57 13.44
N ASP A 334 14.75 -6.83 12.52
CA ASP A 334 15.41 -5.77 11.74
C ASP A 334 14.44 -5.02 10.81
N GLY A 335 13.56 -5.75 10.11
CA GLY A 335 12.55 -5.17 9.22
C GLY A 335 11.51 -4.37 10.00
N ALA A 336 11.05 -4.91 11.14
CA ALA A 336 10.06 -4.26 12.00
C ALA A 336 10.63 -2.97 12.62
N LYS A 337 11.86 -3.00 13.16
CA LYS A 337 12.55 -1.82 13.67
C LYS A 337 12.76 -0.77 12.59
N TRP A 338 13.32 -1.18 11.43
CA TRP A 338 13.53 -0.26 10.31
C TRP A 338 12.24 0.40 9.84
N LEU A 339 11.15 -0.35 9.73
CA LEU A 339 9.89 0.17 9.19
C LEU A 339 9.18 1.11 10.17
N THR A 340 9.10 0.75 11.45
CA THR A 340 8.20 1.42 12.43
C THR A 340 8.87 2.46 13.32
N ASP A 341 10.21 2.54 13.28
CA ASP A 341 11.04 3.47 14.07
C ASP A 341 10.86 3.32 15.59
N VAL A 342 10.64 2.08 16.05
CA VAL A 342 10.68 1.71 17.48
C VAL A 342 12.13 1.62 17.97
N ASP A 343 12.34 1.83 19.27
CA ASP A 343 13.68 1.76 19.88
C ASP A 343 14.33 0.40 19.63
N TRP A 344 13.55 -0.67 19.74
CA TRP A 344 13.97 -2.06 19.50
C TRP A 344 12.79 -2.95 19.14
N ALA A 345 13.08 -4.04 18.43
CA ALA A 345 12.14 -5.11 18.15
C ALA A 345 12.79 -6.45 18.52
N THR A 346 11.99 -7.40 19.01
CA THR A 346 12.46 -8.76 19.32
C THR A 346 11.36 -9.79 19.02
N VAL A 347 11.66 -11.08 19.15
CA VAL A 347 10.73 -12.18 18.88
C VAL A 347 9.78 -12.43 20.05
N HIS A 348 8.60 -13.01 19.77
CA HIS A 348 7.63 -13.42 20.80
C HIS A 348 8.22 -14.32 21.91
N GLY A 349 9.24 -15.13 21.59
CA GLY A 349 9.91 -16.01 22.57
C GLY A 349 10.58 -15.26 23.72
N ASP A 350 11.10 -14.06 23.47
CA ASP A 350 11.77 -13.23 24.49
C ASP A 350 10.80 -12.42 25.36
N PHE A 351 9.51 -12.38 24.99
CA PHE A 351 8.51 -11.53 25.66
C PHE A 351 8.42 -11.79 27.16
N THR A 352 8.29 -13.07 27.56
CA THR A 352 8.15 -13.44 28.99
C THR A 352 9.35 -12.96 29.80
N LYS A 353 10.56 -13.24 29.31
CA LYS A 353 11.81 -12.83 29.98
C LYS A 353 11.90 -11.31 30.11
N PHE A 354 11.69 -10.58 29.01
CA PHE A 354 11.75 -9.11 29.01
C PHE A 354 10.73 -8.50 29.97
N PHE A 355 9.49 -9.00 29.97
CA PHE A 355 8.40 -8.46 30.77
C PHE A 355 8.60 -8.74 32.26
N GLU A 356 9.05 -9.95 32.63
CA GLU A 356 9.41 -10.29 34.01
C GLU A 356 10.63 -9.50 34.49
N GLU A 357 11.69 -9.39 33.70
CA GLU A 357 12.87 -8.58 34.03
C GLU A 357 12.52 -7.10 34.28
N TYR A 358 11.65 -6.51 33.45
CA TYR A 358 11.21 -5.12 33.64
C TYR A 358 10.37 -4.94 34.91
N LEU A 359 9.39 -5.81 35.16
CA LEU A 359 8.48 -5.70 36.32
C LEU A 359 9.18 -6.00 37.65
N LEU A 360 10.17 -6.90 37.65
CA LEU A 360 10.89 -7.32 38.86
C LEU A 360 12.12 -6.45 39.17
N ALA A 361 12.62 -5.68 38.20
CA ALA A 361 13.75 -4.76 38.38
C ALA A 361 13.55 -3.85 39.61
N ASP A 362 14.57 -3.74 40.46
CA ASP A 362 14.62 -2.90 41.67
C ASP A 362 13.41 -3.07 42.63
N GLY A 363 12.69 -4.20 42.57
CA GLY A 363 11.45 -4.42 43.34
C GLY A 363 10.25 -3.57 42.88
N GLN A 364 10.27 -3.04 41.66
CA GLN A 364 9.31 -2.04 41.17
C GLN A 364 7.91 -2.60 40.89
N ALA A 365 7.68 -3.92 40.88
CA ALA A 365 6.38 -4.54 40.63
C ALA A 365 5.18 -3.90 41.37
N ARG A 366 5.36 -3.40 42.59
CA ARG A 366 4.31 -2.74 43.39
C ARG A 366 4.15 -1.22 43.14
N SER A 367 5.09 -0.61 42.42
CA SER A 367 5.07 0.81 42.00
C SER A 367 5.03 0.99 40.48
N THR A 368 4.85 -0.11 39.72
CA THR A 368 4.57 -0.09 38.28
C THR A 368 3.06 -0.05 38.04
N MET A 369 2.58 0.95 37.31
CA MET A 369 1.21 0.94 36.76
C MET A 369 1.19 0.19 35.42
N MET A 370 0.22 -0.68 35.21
CA MET A 370 0.01 -1.39 33.95
C MET A 370 -1.24 -0.87 33.24
N TYR A 371 -1.12 -0.56 31.95
CA TYR A 371 -2.22 -0.20 31.08
C TYR A 371 -2.31 -1.13 29.88
N SER A 372 -3.51 -1.26 29.31
CA SER A 372 -3.72 -1.97 28.05
C SER A 372 -4.68 -1.23 27.11
N VAL A 373 -4.50 -1.45 25.81
CA VAL A 373 -5.39 -0.96 24.75
C VAL A 373 -5.81 -2.15 23.90
N VAL A 374 -7.04 -2.63 24.13
CA VAL A 374 -7.50 -3.93 23.62
C VAL A 374 -8.92 -3.81 23.09
N SER A 375 -9.19 -4.55 22.01
CA SER A 375 -10.51 -4.73 21.42
C SER A 375 -10.71 -6.21 21.06
N ASP A 376 -11.89 -6.58 20.57
CA ASP A 376 -12.20 -7.97 20.16
C ASP A 376 -11.27 -8.50 19.05
N LEU A 377 -10.58 -7.62 18.31
CA LEU A 377 -9.58 -8.01 17.32
C LEU A 377 -8.27 -8.50 17.97
N SER A 378 -7.89 -7.94 19.11
CA SER A 378 -6.59 -8.17 19.76
C SER A 378 -6.66 -8.89 21.12
N ALA A 379 -7.86 -9.08 21.70
CA ALA A 379 -8.05 -9.85 22.95
C ALA A 379 -7.55 -11.31 22.87
N ALA A 380 -7.43 -11.86 21.65
CA ALA A 380 -6.92 -13.21 21.43
C ALA A 380 -5.38 -13.31 21.48
N ASN A 381 -4.66 -12.19 21.39
CA ASN A 381 -3.22 -12.10 21.14
C ASN A 381 -2.37 -12.90 22.15
N PRO A 382 -1.41 -13.74 21.70
CA PRO A 382 -0.63 -14.62 22.57
C PRO A 382 0.23 -13.88 23.61
N CYS A 383 0.98 -12.86 23.19
CA CYS A 383 1.86 -12.10 24.09
C CYS A 383 1.04 -11.31 25.12
N TYR A 384 -0.10 -10.73 24.73
CA TYR A 384 -1.00 -10.06 25.67
C TYR A 384 -1.59 -11.02 26.71
N LYS A 385 -2.07 -12.19 26.31
CA LYS A 385 -2.54 -13.22 27.26
C LYS A 385 -1.44 -13.63 28.24
N LYS A 386 -0.20 -13.78 27.76
CA LYS A 386 0.95 -14.09 28.61
C LYS A 386 1.28 -12.95 29.59
N ALA A 387 1.16 -11.70 29.14
CA ALA A 387 1.33 -10.52 29.99
C ALA A 387 0.32 -10.50 31.16
N LEU A 388 -0.96 -10.81 30.88
CA LEU A 388 -2.00 -10.90 31.91
C LEU A 388 -1.73 -12.03 32.92
N GLU A 389 -1.22 -13.18 32.47
CA GLU A 389 -0.82 -14.29 33.35
C GLU A 389 0.30 -13.86 34.31
N ILE A 390 1.37 -13.24 33.79
CA ILE A 390 2.51 -12.74 34.57
C ILE A 390 2.06 -11.66 35.56
N ALA A 391 1.32 -10.65 35.10
CA ALA A 391 0.82 -9.57 35.93
C ALA A 391 -0.06 -10.09 37.08
N LYS A 392 -0.95 -11.04 36.80
CA LYS A 392 -1.78 -11.70 37.83
C LYS A 392 -0.94 -12.44 38.87
N ASN A 393 0.11 -13.17 38.44
CA ASN A 393 1.02 -13.88 39.36
C ASN A 393 1.83 -12.91 40.24
N LEU A 394 2.11 -11.71 39.76
CA LEU A 394 2.78 -10.63 40.51
C LEU A 394 1.81 -9.72 41.29
N ALA A 395 0.51 -10.01 41.28
CA ALA A 395 -0.56 -9.20 41.85
C ALA A 395 -0.62 -7.74 41.32
N ILE A 396 -0.24 -7.56 40.06
CA ILE A 396 -0.36 -6.30 39.30
C ILE A 396 -1.71 -6.31 38.56
N TYR A 397 -2.48 -5.24 38.73
CA TYR A 397 -3.76 -5.05 38.05
C TYR A 397 -3.59 -4.04 36.91
N GLY A 398 -4.20 -4.35 35.75
CA GLY A 398 -4.14 -3.50 34.56
C GLY A 398 -5.37 -2.62 34.41
N GLU A 399 -5.16 -1.36 34.02
CA GLU A 399 -6.22 -0.42 33.63
C GLU A 399 -6.35 -0.34 32.10
N SER A 400 -7.48 0.18 31.62
CA SER A 400 -7.65 0.46 30.18
C SER A 400 -7.16 1.86 29.84
N ALA A 401 -6.32 2.00 28.81
CA ALA A 401 -5.93 3.28 28.24
C ALA A 401 -6.73 3.63 26.96
N LEU A 402 -7.85 2.95 26.71
CA LEU A 402 -8.63 3.06 25.47
C LEU A 402 -9.19 4.49 25.26
N GLU A 403 -9.68 5.15 26.31
CA GLU A 403 -10.16 6.53 26.19
C GLU A 403 -9.03 7.51 25.82
N LEU A 404 -7.84 7.31 26.39
CA LEU A 404 -6.68 8.18 26.18
C LEU A 404 -6.21 8.14 24.72
N ILE A 405 -6.13 6.96 24.11
CA ILE A 405 -5.78 6.86 22.68
C ILE A 405 -6.92 7.31 21.77
N HIS A 406 -8.18 7.04 22.12
CA HIS A 406 -9.32 7.53 21.35
C HIS A 406 -9.37 9.06 21.31
N ARG A 407 -9.00 9.76 22.39
CA ARG A 407 -8.87 11.22 22.39
C ARG A 407 -7.80 11.74 21.42
N LEU A 408 -6.76 10.96 21.12
CA LEU A 408 -5.76 11.30 20.09
C LEU A 408 -6.31 11.02 18.68
N ARG A 409 -6.83 9.81 18.44
CA ARG A 409 -7.44 9.39 17.17
C ARG A 409 -8.62 10.28 16.74
N TRP A 410 -9.29 10.91 17.69
CA TRP A 410 -10.47 11.76 17.45
C TRP A 410 -10.13 13.00 16.61
N ILE A 411 -8.92 13.55 16.77
CA ILE A 411 -8.43 14.75 16.07
C ILE A 411 -7.41 14.33 15.02
N LYS A 412 -7.78 14.39 13.75
CA LYS A 412 -6.96 13.90 12.62
C LYS A 412 -5.82 14.87 12.30
N SER A 413 -4.63 14.33 12.05
CA SER A 413 -3.50 15.04 11.44
C SER A 413 -3.81 15.39 9.98
N SER A 414 -3.00 16.26 9.37
CA SER A 414 -3.11 16.58 7.94
C SER A 414 -2.95 15.33 7.04
N ALA A 415 -2.04 14.41 7.40
CA ALA A 415 -1.85 13.16 6.65
C ALA A 415 -3.06 12.23 6.75
N GLU A 416 -3.70 12.17 7.93
CA GLU A 416 -4.93 11.41 8.15
C GLU A 416 -6.10 12.00 7.33
N VAL A 417 -6.24 13.33 7.32
CA VAL A 417 -7.27 14.01 6.53
C VAL A 417 -7.08 13.79 5.02
N GLU A 418 -5.86 13.78 4.50
CA GLU A 418 -5.61 13.47 3.08
C GLU A 418 -6.04 12.04 2.70
N LEU A 419 -5.84 11.07 3.60
CA LEU A 419 -6.32 9.70 3.39
C LEU A 419 -7.85 9.62 3.42
N MET A 420 -8.50 10.34 4.36
CA MET A 420 -9.96 10.42 4.41
C MET A 420 -10.54 11.12 3.18
N ARG A 421 -9.99 12.26 2.74
CA ARG A 421 -10.35 12.92 1.47
C ARG A 421 -10.29 11.96 0.29
N LYS A 422 -9.23 11.13 0.21
CA LYS A 422 -9.06 10.13 -0.84
C LYS A 422 -10.11 9.01 -0.75
N ALA A 423 -10.38 8.47 0.45
CA ALA A 423 -11.45 7.50 0.65
C ALA A 423 -12.83 8.07 0.23
N CYS A 424 -13.15 9.27 0.70
CA CYS A 424 -14.40 9.96 0.39
C CYS A 424 -14.59 10.23 -1.11
N SER A 425 -13.52 10.65 -1.81
CA SER A 425 -13.56 10.85 -3.27
C SER A 425 -13.80 9.53 -4.01
N ILE A 426 -13.11 8.46 -3.61
CA ILE A 426 -13.24 7.15 -4.25
C ILE A 426 -14.64 6.56 -4.01
N GLY A 427 -15.15 6.63 -2.78
CA GLY A 427 -16.51 6.24 -2.44
C GLY A 427 -17.55 7.03 -3.22
N SER A 428 -17.40 8.36 -3.28
CA SER A 428 -18.30 9.25 -4.01
C SER A 428 -18.39 8.93 -5.50
N GLU A 429 -17.25 8.70 -6.15
CA GLU A 429 -17.18 8.37 -7.57
C GLU A 429 -17.71 6.97 -7.87
N ALA A 430 -17.38 5.98 -7.04
CA ALA A 430 -17.87 4.62 -7.17
C ALA A 430 -19.39 4.52 -6.98
N LEU A 431 -19.94 5.25 -6.00
CA LEU A 431 -21.37 5.31 -5.75
C LEU A 431 -22.09 6.02 -6.90
N ALA A 432 -21.51 7.09 -7.45
CA ALA A 432 -22.04 7.77 -8.63
C ALA A 432 -22.10 6.87 -9.89
N GLU A 433 -21.10 6.02 -10.14
CA GLU A 433 -21.18 5.03 -11.23
C GLU A 433 -22.19 3.90 -10.93
N THR A 434 -22.34 3.51 -9.67
CA THR A 434 -23.33 2.50 -9.24
C THR A 434 -24.77 3.00 -9.40
N MET A 435 -25.04 4.27 -9.06
CA MET A 435 -26.30 4.96 -9.37
C MET A 435 -26.63 4.93 -10.87
N ARG A 436 -25.65 5.24 -11.73
CA ARG A 436 -25.85 5.21 -13.20
C ARG A 436 -26.12 3.80 -13.72
N TYR A 437 -25.50 2.80 -13.11
CA TYR A 437 -25.66 1.39 -13.47
C TYR A 437 -27.01 0.80 -13.02
N THR A 438 -27.63 1.36 -11.97
CA THR A 438 -28.91 0.91 -11.39
C THR A 438 -29.97 0.54 -12.42
N ARG A 439 -30.20 1.36 -13.46
CA ARG A 439 -31.22 1.12 -14.49
C ARG A 439 -31.05 -0.20 -15.26
N HIS A 440 -29.85 -0.76 -15.27
CA HIS A 440 -29.48 -2.02 -15.94
C HIS A 440 -29.51 -3.21 -14.98
N CYS A 441 -29.86 -3.00 -13.71
CA CYS A 441 -29.81 -3.99 -12.65
C CYS A 441 -31.16 -4.10 -11.92
N ARG A 442 -31.66 -5.32 -11.75
CA ARG A 442 -32.87 -5.63 -10.99
C ARG A 442 -32.60 -6.41 -9.71
N ASN A 443 -31.36 -6.41 -9.22
CA ASN A 443 -30.92 -7.23 -8.08
C ASN A 443 -29.95 -6.45 -7.18
N GLU A 444 -30.18 -6.48 -5.88
CA GLU A 444 -29.39 -5.74 -4.88
C GLU A 444 -27.93 -6.23 -4.81
N ASN A 445 -27.72 -7.54 -4.87
CA ASN A 445 -26.40 -8.16 -4.74
C ASN A 445 -25.46 -7.75 -5.89
N VAL A 446 -26.01 -7.61 -7.09
CA VAL A 446 -25.26 -7.14 -8.26
C VAL A 446 -24.85 -5.66 -8.12
N LEU A 447 -25.59 -4.85 -7.36
CA LEU A 447 -25.16 -3.48 -7.01
C LEU A 447 -24.06 -3.47 -5.94
N VAL A 448 -24.10 -4.39 -4.95
CA VAL A 448 -22.97 -4.62 -4.02
C VAL A 448 -21.69 -4.94 -4.81
N ALA A 449 -21.77 -5.90 -5.74
CA ALA A 449 -20.62 -6.30 -6.57
C ALA A 449 -20.14 -5.17 -7.51
N LYS A 450 -21.07 -4.38 -8.08
CA LYS A 450 -20.73 -3.20 -8.88
C LYS A 450 -19.97 -2.16 -8.05
N MET A 451 -20.39 -1.92 -6.81
CA MET A 451 -19.74 -0.94 -5.94
C MET A 451 -18.34 -1.39 -5.53
N ASP A 452 -18.15 -2.64 -5.06
CA ASP A 452 -16.82 -3.16 -4.71
C ASP A 452 -15.85 -3.14 -5.91
N LEU A 453 -16.35 -3.43 -7.12
CA LEU A 453 -15.57 -3.28 -8.36
C LEU A 453 -15.12 -1.83 -8.58
N GLU A 454 -16.04 -0.86 -8.54
CA GLU A 454 -15.71 0.55 -8.79
C GLU A 454 -14.76 1.13 -7.73
N LEU A 455 -14.89 0.70 -6.46
CA LEU A 455 -13.98 1.03 -5.37
C LEU A 455 -12.56 0.50 -5.65
N ARG A 456 -12.44 -0.79 -5.97
CA ARG A 456 -11.14 -1.45 -6.24
C ARG A 456 -10.45 -0.88 -7.47
N LEU A 457 -11.19 -0.58 -8.54
CA LEU A 457 -10.65 0.04 -9.75
C LEU A 457 -10.01 1.42 -9.48
N ARG A 458 -10.45 2.13 -8.44
CA ARG A 458 -9.91 3.43 -8.01
C ARG A 458 -8.83 3.32 -6.92
N GLY A 459 -8.47 2.10 -6.52
CA GLY A 459 -7.40 1.83 -5.55
C GLY A 459 -7.83 1.89 -4.08
N ALA A 460 -9.11 1.75 -3.76
CA ALA A 460 -9.52 1.35 -2.41
C ALA A 460 -9.14 -0.11 -2.15
N LYS A 461 -8.76 -0.43 -0.90
CA LYS A 461 -8.35 -1.79 -0.50
C LYS A 461 -9.54 -2.73 -0.43
N GLN A 462 -10.67 -2.25 0.09
CA GLN A 462 -11.91 -2.99 0.33
C GLN A 462 -13.05 -2.02 0.68
N LEU A 463 -14.28 -2.54 0.68
CA LEU A 463 -15.41 -1.96 1.42
C LEU A 463 -15.03 -1.78 2.91
N ALA A 464 -15.41 -0.66 3.51
CA ALA A 464 -15.13 -0.36 4.93
C ALA A 464 -15.99 -1.21 5.89
N TYR A 465 -17.20 -1.56 5.46
CA TYR A 465 -18.20 -2.35 6.17
C TYR A 465 -19.09 -3.09 5.15
N PRO A 466 -19.85 -4.12 5.55
CA PRO A 466 -20.86 -4.72 4.68
C PRO A 466 -21.90 -3.66 4.27
N PRO A 467 -22.02 -3.32 2.97
CA PRO A 467 -22.86 -2.20 2.54
C PRO A 467 -24.33 -2.55 2.63
N VAL A 468 -25.16 -1.56 3.00
CA VAL A 468 -26.62 -1.68 2.88
C VAL A 468 -26.98 -1.41 1.43
N VAL A 469 -27.71 -2.31 0.79
CA VAL A 469 -28.32 -2.09 -0.53
C VAL A 469 -29.76 -2.53 -0.47
N ALA A 470 -30.66 -1.58 -0.23
CA ALA A 470 -32.04 -1.84 0.11
C ALA A 470 -33.01 -1.19 -0.89
N GLY A 471 -33.68 -2.02 -1.69
CA GLY A 471 -34.75 -1.61 -2.59
C GLY A 471 -36.10 -1.49 -1.88
N GLY A 472 -36.87 -0.46 -2.22
CA GLY A 472 -38.27 -0.30 -1.80
C GLY A 472 -38.46 -0.37 -0.28
N PRO A 473 -39.46 -1.13 0.22
CA PRO A 473 -39.74 -1.27 1.65
C PRO A 473 -38.57 -1.74 2.53
N ARG A 474 -37.56 -2.38 1.96
CA ARG A 474 -36.40 -2.89 2.71
C ARG A 474 -35.50 -1.77 3.22
N ALA A 475 -35.58 -0.57 2.65
CA ALA A 475 -34.89 0.62 3.13
C ALA A 475 -35.30 1.04 4.56
N ASN A 476 -36.39 0.48 5.11
CA ASN A 476 -36.81 0.66 6.50
C ASN A 476 -36.06 -0.25 7.50
N ILE A 477 -35.21 -1.15 7.01
CA ILE A 477 -34.33 -2.00 7.84
C ILE A 477 -32.94 -1.37 7.81
N ILE A 478 -32.57 -0.65 8.88
CA ILE A 478 -31.39 0.22 8.91
C ILE A 478 -30.08 -0.53 8.59
N HIS A 479 -29.93 -1.75 9.09
CA HIS A 479 -28.80 -2.64 8.77
C HIS A 479 -29.25 -3.79 7.84
N TYR A 480 -29.85 -3.47 6.68
CA TYR A 480 -30.23 -4.48 5.69
C TYR A 480 -29.01 -5.01 4.93
N LEU A 481 -28.39 -6.07 5.45
CA LEU A 481 -27.16 -6.67 4.90
C LEU A 481 -27.41 -7.85 3.95
N ASP A 482 -28.64 -8.36 3.87
CA ASP A 482 -28.98 -9.52 3.03
C ASP A 482 -28.75 -9.23 1.53
N ALA A 483 -29.08 -8.01 1.09
CA ALA A 483 -28.86 -7.47 -0.25
C ALA A 483 -29.06 -8.52 -1.36
N ASN A 484 -30.21 -9.20 -1.37
CA ASN A 484 -30.46 -10.39 -2.19
C ASN A 484 -31.82 -10.39 -2.92
N GLN A 485 -32.60 -9.31 -2.80
CA GLN A 485 -33.94 -9.22 -3.40
C GLN A 485 -33.93 -8.57 -4.79
N ILE A 486 -35.08 -8.68 -5.44
CA ILE A 486 -35.38 -8.01 -6.71
C ILE A 486 -35.73 -6.54 -6.44
N ILE A 487 -35.32 -5.67 -7.35
CA ILE A 487 -35.56 -4.23 -7.30
C ILE A 487 -36.62 -3.86 -8.34
N GLU A 488 -37.73 -3.27 -7.90
CA GLU A 488 -38.84 -2.89 -8.78
C GLU A 488 -38.62 -1.50 -9.43
N GLU A 489 -39.38 -1.20 -10.49
CA GLU A 489 -39.09 0.00 -11.32
C GLU A 489 -39.39 1.32 -10.61
N ASN A 490 -40.38 1.28 -9.72
CA ASN A 490 -40.85 2.44 -8.95
C ASN A 490 -40.18 2.52 -7.56
N ASP A 491 -39.32 1.56 -7.23
CA ASP A 491 -38.60 1.55 -5.96
C ASP A 491 -37.59 2.71 -5.88
N LEU A 492 -37.30 3.07 -4.64
CA LEU A 492 -36.04 3.73 -4.29
C LEU A 492 -35.02 2.64 -3.98
N ILE A 493 -33.74 2.94 -4.20
CA ILE A 493 -32.64 2.24 -3.54
C ILE A 493 -32.07 3.20 -2.50
N LEU A 494 -32.02 2.75 -1.25
CA LEU A 494 -31.12 3.29 -0.24
C LEU A 494 -29.84 2.45 -0.30
N MET A 495 -28.71 3.12 -0.55
CA MET A 495 -27.40 2.48 -0.52
C MET A 495 -26.46 3.24 0.41
N ASP A 496 -25.96 2.52 1.40
CA ASP A 496 -25.00 2.96 2.41
C ASP A 496 -23.70 2.19 2.21
N VAL A 497 -22.62 2.91 1.92
CA VAL A 497 -21.33 2.29 1.59
C VAL A 497 -20.11 3.18 1.79
N GLY A 498 -19.09 2.59 2.40
CA GLY A 498 -17.78 3.17 2.63
C GLY A 498 -16.63 2.33 2.05
N CYS A 499 -15.43 2.90 1.98
CA CYS A 499 -14.23 2.19 1.51
C CYS A 499 -12.98 2.49 2.35
N GLU A 500 -12.05 1.53 2.42
CA GLU A 500 -10.78 1.67 3.16
C GLU A 500 -9.63 2.11 2.24
N VAL A 501 -8.96 3.22 2.59
CA VAL A 501 -7.75 3.74 1.94
C VAL A 501 -6.69 4.04 2.99
N GLY A 502 -5.55 3.35 2.94
CA GLY A 502 -4.46 3.54 3.91
C GLY A 502 -4.83 3.21 5.36
N GLY A 503 -5.93 2.49 5.59
CA GLY A 503 -6.50 2.19 6.91
C GLY A 503 -7.63 3.13 7.34
N TYR A 504 -7.81 4.27 6.67
CA TYR A 504 -8.90 5.23 6.95
C TYR A 504 -10.11 4.93 6.06
N VAL A 505 -11.30 5.24 6.56
CA VAL A 505 -12.57 4.93 5.90
C VAL A 505 -13.36 6.18 5.51
N SER A 506 -14.24 6.02 4.52
CA SER A 506 -15.36 6.92 4.23
C SER A 506 -16.68 6.29 4.66
N ASP A 507 -17.73 7.09 4.76
CA ASP A 507 -19.11 6.67 5.05
C ASP A 507 -20.11 7.48 4.21
N ILE A 508 -20.92 6.82 3.39
CA ILE A 508 -21.78 7.50 2.41
C ILE A 508 -23.08 6.75 2.16
N THR A 509 -24.16 7.26 2.73
CA THR A 509 -25.52 6.92 2.31
C THR A 509 -26.09 7.88 1.25
N ARG A 510 -26.68 7.30 0.20
CA ARG A 510 -27.53 7.99 -0.78
C ARG A 510 -28.80 7.20 -1.04
N THR A 511 -29.89 7.92 -1.30
CA THR A 511 -31.16 7.32 -1.72
C THR A 511 -31.58 7.86 -3.09
N TRP A 512 -31.97 7.01 -4.05
CA TRP A 512 -32.39 7.43 -5.39
C TRP A 512 -33.46 6.51 -6.01
N PRO A 513 -34.32 7.03 -6.92
CA PRO A 513 -35.31 6.22 -7.64
C PRO A 513 -34.66 5.38 -8.74
N VAL A 514 -35.09 4.12 -8.87
CA VAL A 514 -34.61 3.17 -9.88
C VAL A 514 -34.92 3.66 -11.31
N SER A 515 -36.10 4.26 -11.49
CA SER A 515 -36.54 4.93 -12.72
C SER A 515 -35.75 6.21 -13.08
N GLY A 516 -34.93 6.73 -12.15
CA GLY A 516 -34.30 8.04 -12.27
C GLY A 516 -35.24 9.24 -12.02
N VAL A 517 -36.51 9.02 -11.68
CA VAL A 517 -37.50 10.07 -11.39
C VAL A 517 -38.22 9.80 -10.07
N PHE A 518 -38.11 10.73 -9.13
CA PHE A 518 -38.84 10.64 -7.87
C PHE A 518 -40.35 10.79 -8.09
N SER A 519 -41.15 9.91 -7.51
CA SER A 519 -42.60 10.11 -7.40
C SER A 519 -42.93 11.29 -6.47
N LYS A 520 -44.18 11.76 -6.44
CA LYS A 520 -44.58 12.89 -5.58
C LYS A 520 -44.27 12.66 -4.08
N PRO A 521 -44.70 11.56 -3.43
CA PRO A 521 -44.39 11.33 -2.01
C PRO A 521 -42.88 11.16 -1.76
N GLN A 522 -42.19 10.41 -2.62
CA GLN A 522 -40.72 10.28 -2.54
C GLN A 522 -40.02 11.64 -2.65
N SER A 523 -40.47 12.50 -3.56
CA SER A 523 -39.92 13.85 -3.72
C SER A 523 -40.09 14.71 -2.47
N ILE A 524 -41.27 14.67 -1.83
CA ILE A 524 -41.55 15.43 -0.60
C ILE A 524 -40.59 15.00 0.52
N LEU A 525 -40.49 13.70 0.79
CA LEU A 525 -39.58 13.18 1.82
C LEU A 525 -38.12 13.50 1.53
N TYR A 526 -37.71 13.44 0.27
CA TYR A 526 -36.33 13.76 -0.13
C TYR A 526 -35.99 15.25 0.02
N ASP A 527 -36.90 16.17 -0.34
CA ASP A 527 -36.67 17.61 -0.12
C ASP A 527 -36.53 17.92 1.37
N LEU A 528 -37.44 17.38 2.19
CA LEU A 528 -37.41 17.51 3.65
C LEU A 528 -36.07 17.04 4.23
N LEU A 529 -35.63 15.84 3.83
CA LEU A 529 -34.43 15.22 4.36
C LEU A 529 -33.16 15.95 3.92
N TYR A 530 -33.11 16.38 2.65
CA TYR A 530 -32.03 17.18 2.10
C TYR A 530 -31.91 18.54 2.80
N ASP A 531 -33.03 19.26 2.98
CA ASP A 531 -33.03 20.56 3.66
C ASP A 531 -32.66 20.41 5.15
N CYS A 532 -33.06 19.33 5.81
CA CYS A 532 -32.62 18.99 7.17
C CYS A 532 -31.09 18.83 7.23
N GLN A 533 -30.52 17.99 6.37
CA GLN A 533 -29.07 17.78 6.31
C GLN A 533 -28.30 19.07 6.01
N CYS A 534 -28.78 19.89 5.06
CA CYS A 534 -28.15 21.18 4.75
C CYS A 534 -28.14 22.14 5.95
N LYS A 535 -29.24 22.24 6.70
CA LYS A 535 -29.33 23.08 7.91
C LYS A 535 -28.41 22.60 9.04
N LEU A 536 -28.22 21.28 9.16
CA LEU A 536 -27.30 20.67 10.13
C LEU A 536 -25.83 20.98 9.79
N ILE A 537 -25.42 20.72 8.55
CA ILE A 537 -24.05 21.02 8.07
C ILE A 537 -23.76 22.52 8.20
N ASP A 538 -24.70 23.38 7.83
CA ASP A 538 -24.59 24.84 8.03
C ASP A 538 -24.48 25.23 9.52
N GLY A 539 -25.27 24.60 10.40
CA GLY A 539 -25.20 24.84 11.85
C GLY A 539 -23.85 24.48 12.46
N ILE A 540 -23.22 23.41 11.99
CA ILE A 540 -21.86 23.02 12.39
C ILE A 540 -20.84 24.01 11.79
N ALA A 541 -20.97 24.35 10.50
CA ALA A 541 -20.10 25.32 9.81
C ALA A 541 -20.08 26.70 10.50
N GLN A 542 -21.25 27.19 10.92
CA GLN A 542 -21.42 28.46 11.62
C GLN A 542 -21.11 28.38 13.13
N ARG A 543 -20.72 27.20 13.65
CA ARG A 543 -20.52 26.94 15.09
C ARG A 543 -21.75 27.26 15.96
N ARG A 544 -22.95 27.11 15.39
CA ARG A 544 -24.23 27.09 16.14
C ARG A 544 -24.47 25.73 16.80
N LEU A 545 -23.94 24.67 16.19
CA LEU A 545 -23.96 23.29 16.67
C LEU A 545 -22.51 22.88 16.91
N VAL A 546 -22.05 22.89 18.17
CA VAL A 546 -20.63 22.65 18.50
C VAL A 546 -20.37 21.23 19.00
N THR A 547 -21.41 20.42 19.19
CA THR A 547 -21.32 19.01 19.61
C THR A 547 -22.20 18.10 18.75
N LEU A 548 -21.89 16.80 18.70
CA LEU A 548 -22.77 15.79 18.08
C LEU A 548 -24.13 15.73 18.78
N ARG A 549 -24.18 15.96 20.10
CA ARG A 549 -25.43 15.98 20.87
C ARG A 549 -26.34 17.15 20.49
N GLU A 550 -25.80 18.34 20.28
CA GLU A 550 -26.57 19.50 19.80
C GLU A 550 -27.07 19.28 18.38
N ALA A 551 -26.22 18.76 17.49
CA ALA A 551 -26.63 18.41 16.12
C ALA A 551 -27.78 17.37 16.12
N TYR A 552 -27.76 16.40 17.04
CA TYR A 552 -28.88 15.46 17.20
C TYR A 552 -30.16 16.15 17.64
N LEU A 553 -30.10 17.01 18.66
CA LEU A 553 -31.29 17.73 19.15
C LEU A 553 -31.87 18.69 18.08
N GLU A 554 -31.01 19.34 17.30
CA GLU A 554 -31.41 20.15 16.15
C GLU A 554 -32.06 19.29 15.05
N MET A 555 -31.48 18.12 14.72
CA MET A 555 -32.07 17.18 13.75
C MET A 555 -33.49 16.80 14.16
N MET A 556 -33.69 16.40 15.42
CA MET A 556 -35.01 16.03 15.94
C MET A 556 -36.01 17.19 15.89
N SER A 557 -35.55 18.43 16.12
CA SER A 557 -36.36 19.65 16.02
C SER A 557 -36.74 20.00 14.57
N LEU A 558 -35.78 19.89 13.64
CA LEU A 558 -35.98 20.12 12.22
C LEU A 558 -36.92 19.08 11.61
N LEU A 559 -36.65 17.79 11.83
CA LEU A 559 -37.51 16.70 11.35
C LEU A 559 -38.94 16.84 11.89
N ARG A 560 -39.12 17.15 13.18
CA ARG A 560 -40.45 17.46 13.75
C ARG A 560 -41.17 18.55 12.95
N THR A 561 -40.50 19.69 12.76
CA THR A 561 -41.09 20.87 12.13
C THR A 561 -41.49 20.59 10.68
N GLU A 562 -40.63 19.94 9.92
CA GLU A 562 -40.92 19.68 8.51
C GLU A 562 -41.92 18.52 8.31
N LEU A 563 -41.94 17.50 9.19
CA LEU A 563 -42.97 16.46 9.17
C LEU A 563 -44.36 17.04 9.52
N GLN A 564 -44.41 18.02 10.43
CA GLN A 564 -45.62 18.80 10.72
C GLN A 564 -46.06 19.62 9.49
N ASN A 565 -45.15 20.38 8.87
CA ASN A 565 -45.41 21.13 7.62
C ASN A 565 -45.90 20.23 6.46
N ALA A 566 -45.40 18.99 6.38
CA ALA A 566 -45.79 18.01 5.37
C ALA A 566 -47.13 17.30 5.67
N GLY A 567 -47.73 17.51 6.85
CA GLY A 567 -48.94 16.81 7.28
C GLY A 567 -48.71 15.35 7.68
N LEU A 568 -47.46 14.95 7.92
CA LEU A 568 -47.03 13.61 8.32
C LEU A 568 -46.94 13.44 9.85
N LEU A 569 -46.97 14.55 10.58
CA LEU A 569 -46.98 14.58 12.05
C LEU A 569 -48.01 15.63 12.52
N SER A 570 -48.73 15.32 13.60
CA SER A 570 -49.80 16.21 14.09
C SER A 570 -49.26 17.42 14.87
N ASP A 571 -49.76 18.62 14.54
CA ASP A 571 -49.48 19.88 15.26
C ASP A 571 -49.96 19.88 16.72
N LYS A 572 -50.90 18.97 17.06
CA LYS A 572 -51.52 18.90 18.39
C LYS A 572 -50.70 18.09 19.40
N LEU A 573 -49.59 17.48 18.98
CA LEU A 573 -48.74 16.69 19.87
C LEU A 573 -47.98 17.58 20.85
N THR A 574 -47.92 17.14 22.12
CA THR A 574 -47.00 17.73 23.10
C THR A 574 -45.54 17.53 22.65
N ALA A 575 -44.61 18.33 23.19
CA ALA A 575 -43.20 18.25 22.82
C ALA A 575 -42.61 16.82 22.99
N GLN A 576 -42.98 16.12 24.06
CA GLN A 576 -42.53 14.74 24.29
C GLN A 576 -43.15 13.74 23.31
N GLN A 577 -44.45 13.87 23.00
CA GLN A 577 -45.10 13.00 22.01
C GLN A 577 -44.53 13.21 20.61
N ALA A 578 -44.30 14.46 20.22
CA ALA A 578 -43.66 14.80 18.95
C ALA A 578 -42.22 14.27 18.88
N PHE A 579 -41.44 14.39 19.97
CA PHE A 579 -40.11 13.80 20.04
C PHE A 579 -40.15 12.28 19.86
N ASN A 580 -41.00 11.57 20.61
CA ASN A 580 -41.14 10.11 20.53
C ASN A 580 -41.59 9.65 19.12
N ALA A 581 -42.47 10.40 18.46
CA ALA A 581 -42.91 10.08 17.09
C ALA A 581 -41.79 10.28 16.06
N VAL A 582 -40.97 11.34 16.20
CA VAL A 582 -39.79 11.53 15.35
C VAL A 582 -38.72 10.47 15.64
N ASP A 583 -38.56 10.06 16.90
CA ASP A 583 -37.64 8.99 17.33
C ASP A 583 -38.03 7.63 16.71
N GLN A 584 -39.33 7.37 16.55
CA GLN A 584 -39.82 6.19 15.81
C GLN A 584 -39.58 6.27 14.29
N ILE A 585 -39.62 7.47 13.69
CA ILE A 585 -39.39 7.70 12.25
C ILE A 585 -37.89 7.77 11.92
N CYS A 586 -37.05 8.19 12.85
CA CYS A 586 -35.60 8.31 12.74
C CYS A 586 -34.92 7.75 14.01
N PRO A 587 -34.87 6.41 14.19
CA PRO A 587 -34.44 5.76 15.43
C PRO A 587 -32.91 5.62 15.57
N HIS A 588 -32.15 6.46 14.87
CA HIS A 588 -30.69 6.51 14.94
C HIS A 588 -30.20 7.94 15.19
N HIS A 589 -28.91 8.06 15.49
CA HIS A 589 -28.28 9.35 15.77
C HIS A 589 -28.06 10.13 14.47
N VAL A 590 -27.80 11.44 14.57
CA VAL A 590 -27.45 12.31 13.42
C VAL A 590 -26.07 12.01 12.81
N GLY A 591 -25.31 11.08 13.39
CA GLY A 591 -23.88 10.93 13.10
C GLY A 591 -23.03 10.35 14.23
N HIS A 592 -21.82 9.96 13.86
CA HIS A 592 -20.74 9.48 14.72
C HIS A 592 -19.40 10.11 14.31
N TYR A 593 -18.34 9.86 15.07
CA TYR A 593 -16.98 10.16 14.63
C TYR A 593 -16.52 9.11 13.62
N LEU A 594 -15.66 9.52 12.68
CA LEU A 594 -15.15 8.68 11.59
C LEU A 594 -13.63 8.79 11.51
N GLY A 595 -12.93 7.71 11.10
CA GLY A 595 -11.48 7.73 10.94
C GLY A 595 -10.88 6.40 10.51
N LEU A 596 -10.15 5.72 11.41
CA LEU A 596 -9.61 4.38 11.16
C LEU A 596 -10.68 3.28 11.27
N ASP A 597 -11.76 3.55 12.02
CA ASP A 597 -12.95 2.71 12.09
C ASP A 597 -14.15 3.55 11.64
N VAL A 598 -15.25 2.89 11.25
CA VAL A 598 -16.50 3.53 10.81
C VAL A 598 -17.12 4.31 11.97
N HIS A 599 -17.49 3.59 13.03
CA HIS A 599 -17.84 4.16 14.33
C HIS A 599 -16.56 4.44 15.15
N ASP A 600 -15.78 5.44 14.75
CA ASP A 600 -14.47 5.75 15.33
C ASP A 600 -14.57 6.25 16.78
N THR A 601 -13.56 5.95 17.59
CA THR A 601 -13.35 6.58 18.91
C THR A 601 -14.55 6.53 19.87
N HIS A 602 -15.32 5.44 19.89
CA HIS A 602 -16.61 5.33 20.60
C HIS A 602 -16.64 5.70 22.11
N THR A 603 -15.48 5.78 22.79
CA THR A 603 -15.38 6.25 24.18
C THR A 603 -15.39 7.78 24.31
N VAL A 604 -15.18 8.52 23.22
CA VAL A 604 -15.22 9.99 23.21
C VAL A 604 -16.68 10.43 23.32
N PRO A 605 -17.07 11.22 24.35
CA PRO A 605 -18.48 11.52 24.57
C PRO A 605 -19.04 12.48 23.52
N LYS A 606 -20.21 12.18 22.93
CA LYS A 606 -20.87 13.00 21.90
C LYS A 606 -21.26 14.44 22.33
N TYR A 607 -21.09 14.79 23.60
CA TYR A 607 -21.29 16.14 24.16
C TYR A 607 -20.00 16.98 24.25
N ILE A 608 -18.84 16.47 23.81
CA ILE A 608 -17.61 17.25 23.75
C ILE A 608 -17.64 18.24 22.57
N PRO A 609 -17.22 19.51 22.74
CA PRO A 609 -17.12 20.46 21.64
C PRO A 609 -16.14 20.02 20.55
N PHE A 610 -16.54 20.15 19.28
CA PHE A 610 -15.72 19.82 18.13
C PHE A 610 -14.42 20.64 18.10
N GLN A 611 -13.33 19.99 17.70
CA GLN A 611 -12.04 20.62 17.45
C GLN A 611 -11.71 20.58 15.94
N THR A 612 -10.83 21.47 15.50
CA THR A 612 -10.30 21.42 14.13
C THR A 612 -9.58 20.09 13.90
N GLY A 613 -9.92 19.37 12.83
CA GLY A 613 -9.41 18.02 12.56
C GLY A 613 -10.35 16.89 13.00
N VAL A 614 -11.48 17.18 13.67
CA VAL A 614 -12.51 16.17 13.93
C VAL A 614 -13.29 15.89 12.64
N VAL A 615 -13.50 14.62 12.31
CA VAL A 615 -14.36 14.17 11.20
C VAL A 615 -15.56 13.41 11.76
N ILE A 616 -16.75 13.73 11.24
CA ILE A 616 -18.03 13.13 11.61
C ILE A 616 -18.87 12.80 10.38
N THR A 617 -19.80 11.85 10.51
CA THR A 617 -20.92 11.70 9.58
C THR A 617 -22.04 12.71 9.92
N VAL A 618 -22.82 13.11 8.90
CA VAL A 618 -24.08 13.85 9.07
C VAL A 618 -25.17 13.16 8.25
N GLU A 619 -25.93 12.29 8.92
CA GLU A 619 -26.66 11.15 8.33
C GLU A 619 -28.17 11.11 8.60
N PRO A 620 -28.95 12.20 8.57
CA PRO A 620 -30.37 12.14 8.89
C PRO A 620 -31.13 11.13 8.00
N GLY A 621 -32.09 10.43 8.62
CA GLY A 621 -32.93 9.42 7.98
C GLY A 621 -34.43 9.58 8.25
N LEU A 622 -35.24 8.90 7.44
CA LEU A 622 -36.69 8.78 7.59
C LEU A 622 -37.11 7.37 7.18
N TYR A 623 -37.83 6.67 8.05
CA TYR A 623 -38.31 5.32 7.79
C TYR A 623 -39.80 5.22 8.12
N PHE A 624 -40.59 4.89 7.11
CA PHE A 624 -42.02 4.64 7.20
C PHE A 624 -42.29 3.17 6.85
N PRO A 625 -42.34 2.26 7.83
CA PRO A 625 -42.73 0.86 7.62
C PRO A 625 -44.05 0.72 6.85
N SER A 626 -44.22 -0.40 6.13
CA SER A 626 -45.39 -0.60 5.26
C SER A 626 -46.71 -0.71 6.04
N ASP A 627 -46.64 -1.07 7.31
CA ASP A 627 -47.73 -1.18 8.29
C ASP A 627 -47.91 0.09 9.16
N CYS A 628 -47.17 1.17 8.90
CA CYS A 628 -47.31 2.44 9.61
C CYS A 628 -48.65 3.13 9.28
N VAL A 629 -49.67 2.88 10.11
CA VAL A 629 -51.02 3.42 9.94
C VAL A 629 -51.13 4.92 10.21
N ASP A 630 -50.20 5.49 10.96
CA ASP A 630 -50.20 6.91 11.37
C ASP A 630 -49.80 7.89 10.26
N VAL A 631 -49.30 7.38 9.13
CA VAL A 631 -48.99 8.18 7.93
C VAL A 631 -49.92 7.86 6.75
N PRO A 632 -50.12 8.79 5.80
CA PRO A 632 -50.91 8.54 4.59
C PRO A 632 -50.31 7.39 3.76
N GLU A 633 -51.18 6.66 3.05
CA GLU A 633 -50.85 5.41 2.38
C GLU A 633 -49.72 5.57 1.34
N GLU A 634 -49.66 6.72 0.67
CA GLU A 634 -48.64 7.02 -0.35
C GLU A 634 -47.21 7.21 0.19
N PHE A 635 -47.02 7.28 1.51
CA PHE A 635 -45.71 7.36 2.16
C PHE A 635 -45.25 6.03 2.78
N ARG A 636 -46.15 5.05 2.92
CA ARG A 636 -45.84 3.76 3.56
C ARG A 636 -44.86 2.95 2.72
N GLY A 637 -43.92 2.29 3.41
CA GLY A 637 -42.84 1.55 2.78
C GLY A 637 -41.69 2.42 2.27
N ILE A 638 -41.69 3.75 2.47
CA ILE A 638 -40.56 4.60 2.06
C ILE A 638 -39.53 4.72 3.20
N GLY A 639 -38.32 4.20 2.96
CA GLY A 639 -37.13 4.51 3.74
C GLY A 639 -36.16 5.39 2.94
N MET A 640 -35.55 6.39 3.58
CA MET A 640 -34.54 7.28 3.00
C MET A 640 -33.47 7.66 4.03
N ARG A 641 -32.21 7.73 3.62
CA ARG A 641 -31.11 8.38 4.35
C ARG A 641 -30.23 9.17 3.36
N ILE A 642 -29.67 10.28 3.83
CA ILE A 642 -28.69 11.11 3.09
C ILE A 642 -27.56 11.43 4.07
N GLU A 643 -26.34 11.07 3.70
CA GLU A 643 -25.21 11.10 4.62
C GLU A 643 -23.94 11.60 3.96
N ASP A 644 -23.17 12.42 4.68
CA ASP A 644 -21.88 12.90 4.21
C ASP A 644 -20.86 12.95 5.34
N ASP A 645 -19.64 12.51 5.05
CA ASP A 645 -18.45 12.80 5.84
C ASP A 645 -18.11 14.30 5.86
N VAL A 646 -18.01 14.86 7.06
CA VAL A 646 -17.77 16.29 7.32
C VAL A 646 -16.55 16.47 8.22
N LEU A 647 -15.53 17.15 7.70
CA LEU A 647 -14.36 17.60 8.44
C LEU A 647 -14.63 18.96 9.08
N VAL A 648 -14.45 19.07 10.39
CA VAL A 648 -14.47 20.35 11.12
C VAL A 648 -13.14 21.07 10.95
N THR A 649 -13.18 22.31 10.47
CA THR A 649 -12.00 23.15 10.21
C THR A 649 -11.99 24.43 11.05
N SER A 650 -10.88 25.17 11.00
CA SER A 650 -10.79 26.50 11.60
C SER A 650 -11.70 27.54 10.91
N ALA A 651 -12.09 27.30 9.64
CA ALA A 651 -12.94 28.18 8.85
C ALA A 651 -14.44 27.78 8.84
N GLY A 652 -14.80 26.63 9.39
CA GLY A 652 -16.15 26.07 9.35
C GLY A 652 -16.10 24.56 9.18
N VAL A 653 -16.62 24.05 8.07
CA VAL A 653 -16.52 22.63 7.68
C VAL A 653 -16.11 22.44 6.23
N GLU A 654 -15.60 21.26 5.92
CA GLU A 654 -15.40 20.74 4.57
C GLU A 654 -16.22 19.45 4.44
N VAL A 655 -17.06 19.34 3.42
CA VAL A 655 -17.84 18.13 3.11
C VAL A 655 -17.00 17.26 2.19
N LEU A 656 -16.43 16.18 2.70
CA LEU A 656 -15.42 15.36 2.00
C LEU A 656 -16.03 14.56 0.84
N THR A 657 -17.34 14.37 0.87
CA THR A 657 -18.15 13.51 -0.01
C THR A 657 -19.07 14.32 -0.94
N ASP A 658 -18.82 15.64 -1.07
CA ASP A 658 -19.59 16.58 -1.89
C ASP A 658 -19.70 16.19 -3.38
N ARG A 659 -18.72 15.43 -3.88
CA ARG A 659 -18.67 14.86 -5.23
C ARG A 659 -19.81 13.87 -5.50
N CYS A 660 -20.38 13.24 -4.48
CA CYS A 660 -21.51 12.34 -4.64
C CYS A 660 -22.83 13.12 -4.66
N ALA A 661 -23.48 13.19 -5.83
CA ALA A 661 -24.67 14.01 -6.04
C ALA A 661 -25.82 13.68 -5.04
N LYS A 662 -26.33 14.73 -4.38
CA LYS A 662 -27.48 14.68 -3.45
C LYS A 662 -28.55 15.74 -3.66
N SER A 663 -28.34 16.73 -4.53
CA SER A 663 -29.38 17.73 -4.83
C SER A 663 -30.22 17.28 -6.03
N LYS A 664 -31.55 17.46 -5.95
CA LYS A 664 -32.45 17.25 -7.10
C LYS A 664 -32.41 18.39 -8.14
N LYS A 665 -31.66 19.47 -7.91
CA LYS A 665 -31.79 20.71 -8.70
C LYS A 665 -31.17 20.61 -10.09
N LYS A 666 -32.05 20.53 -11.10
CA LYS A 666 -31.85 20.85 -12.52
C LYS A 666 -30.52 20.35 -13.12
N ASN A 667 -30.43 19.04 -13.31
CA ASN A 667 -29.98 18.58 -14.62
C ASN A 667 -30.71 19.40 -15.69
N LYS A 668 -29.97 19.99 -16.65
CA LYS A 668 -30.57 20.62 -17.84
C LYS A 668 -31.59 19.63 -18.42
N LYS A 669 -32.81 20.08 -18.78
CA LYS A 669 -33.82 19.21 -19.44
C LYS A 669 -33.06 18.36 -20.48
N PRO A 670 -33.07 17.03 -20.37
CA PRO A 670 -32.12 16.21 -21.10
C PRO A 670 -32.25 16.49 -22.60
N LEU A 671 -31.15 16.86 -23.23
CA LEU A 671 -31.14 17.18 -24.65
C LEU A 671 -31.12 15.87 -25.43
N CYS A 672 -32.07 15.71 -26.35
CA CYS A 672 -32.12 14.56 -27.23
C CYS A 672 -30.80 14.43 -27.99
N SER A 673 -30.14 13.28 -27.84
CA SER A 673 -28.82 13.03 -28.43
C SER A 673 -28.81 13.19 -29.96
N TYR A 674 -29.96 13.00 -30.61
CA TYR A 674 -30.18 13.26 -32.04
C TYR A 674 -30.50 14.74 -32.34
N CYS A 675 -31.68 15.24 -31.98
CA CYS A 675 -32.14 16.57 -32.42
C CYS A 675 -31.67 17.76 -31.55
N LYS A 676 -30.95 17.50 -30.46
CA LYS A 676 -30.42 18.48 -29.48
C LYS A 676 -31.46 19.39 -28.80
N LYS A 677 -32.76 19.14 -29.00
CA LYS A 677 -33.85 19.80 -28.26
C LYS A 677 -34.06 19.16 -26.89
N SER A 678 -34.59 19.93 -25.95
CA SER A 678 -34.99 19.43 -24.62
C SER A 678 -36.14 18.45 -24.71
N ILE A 679 -36.00 17.29 -24.06
CA ILE A 679 -37.04 16.27 -23.96
C ILE A 679 -38.00 16.61 -22.81
N GLU A 680 -39.30 16.34 -23.00
CA GLU A 680 -40.33 16.45 -21.96
C GLU A 680 -40.66 15.07 -21.35
N ASN A 681 -41.18 15.04 -20.12
CA ASN A 681 -41.24 13.83 -19.29
C ASN A 681 -41.92 12.60 -19.92
N ASN A 682 -42.88 12.79 -20.83
CA ASN A 682 -43.61 11.70 -21.49
C ASN A 682 -43.03 11.29 -22.86
N GLU A 683 -42.10 12.07 -23.41
CA GLU A 683 -41.54 11.86 -24.76
C GLU A 683 -40.19 11.13 -24.73
N ALA A 684 -39.58 11.01 -23.55
CA ALA A 684 -38.29 10.37 -23.36
C ALA A 684 -38.32 8.86 -23.72
N ALA A 685 -37.26 8.44 -24.40
CA ALA A 685 -36.85 7.06 -24.50
C ALA A 685 -35.32 6.97 -24.61
N PHE A 686 -34.78 5.86 -24.12
CA PHE A 686 -33.34 5.60 -24.12
C PHE A 686 -32.99 4.60 -25.21
N ALA A 687 -31.91 4.88 -25.92
CA ALA A 687 -31.26 3.93 -26.81
C ALA A 687 -29.80 3.81 -26.34
N PHE A 688 -29.46 2.68 -25.73
CA PHE A 688 -28.18 2.47 -25.06
C PHE A 688 -27.93 3.57 -24.02
N ASP A 689 -26.78 4.25 -24.08
CA ASP A 689 -26.42 5.30 -23.14
C ASP A 689 -27.03 6.67 -23.47
N ARG A 690 -27.79 6.77 -24.57
CA ARG A 690 -28.29 8.02 -25.13
C ARG A 690 -29.77 8.22 -24.82
N ILE A 691 -30.11 9.41 -24.34
CA ILE A 691 -31.52 9.82 -24.18
C ILE A 691 -32.00 10.56 -25.43
N CYS A 692 -33.19 10.24 -25.91
CA CYS A 692 -33.79 10.83 -27.09
C CYS A 692 -35.33 10.87 -27.01
N HIS A 693 -35.98 11.53 -27.96
CA HIS A 693 -37.44 11.40 -28.10
C HIS A 693 -37.76 10.02 -28.68
N ARG A 694 -38.87 9.40 -28.28
CA ARG A 694 -39.38 8.11 -28.81
C ARG A 694 -39.32 8.04 -30.35
N ASP A 695 -39.70 9.13 -31.02
CA ASP A 695 -39.74 9.19 -32.48
C ASP A 695 -38.36 9.14 -33.16
N HIS A 696 -37.27 9.35 -32.41
CA HIS A 696 -35.89 9.26 -32.93
C HIS A 696 -35.26 7.87 -32.75
N ILE A 697 -35.90 6.92 -32.04
CA ILE A 697 -35.43 5.53 -31.97
C ILE A 697 -35.92 4.76 -33.20
N ILE A 698 -35.27 5.03 -34.33
CA ILE A 698 -35.54 4.37 -35.62
C ILE A 698 -34.35 3.55 -36.10
N CYS A 699 -34.63 2.40 -36.72
CA CYS A 699 -33.61 1.61 -37.39
C CYS A 699 -32.99 2.40 -38.55
N SER A 700 -31.67 2.59 -38.51
CA SER A 700 -30.94 3.38 -39.52
C SER A 700 -31.06 2.81 -40.93
N SER A 701 -31.26 1.48 -41.04
CA SER A 701 -31.49 0.76 -42.30
C SER A 701 -32.96 0.80 -42.76
N CYS A 702 -33.88 0.17 -42.03
CA CYS A 702 -35.28 0.02 -42.47
C CYS A 702 -36.25 1.14 -42.02
N LYS A 703 -35.78 2.14 -41.28
CA LYS A 703 -36.55 3.28 -40.74
C LYS A 703 -37.72 2.95 -39.80
N MET A 704 -37.89 1.69 -39.43
CA MET A 704 -38.87 1.23 -38.44
C MET A 704 -38.54 1.75 -37.03
N HIS A 705 -39.54 2.22 -36.29
CA HIS A 705 -39.40 2.58 -34.86
C HIS A 705 -39.14 1.34 -33.99
N LEU A 706 -38.28 1.48 -32.98
CA LEU A 706 -37.80 0.37 -32.13
C LEU A 706 -38.21 0.50 -30.67
N ASN A 707 -39.31 1.21 -30.39
CA ASN A 707 -39.83 1.47 -29.04
C ASN A 707 -40.01 0.19 -28.23
N GLY A 708 -39.07 -0.11 -27.32
CA GLY A 708 -39.07 -1.32 -26.48
C GLY A 708 -38.72 -2.63 -27.20
N GLY A 709 -38.34 -2.59 -28.48
CA GLY A 709 -37.90 -3.77 -29.23
C GLY A 709 -36.39 -4.01 -29.10
N GLU A 710 -35.95 -5.25 -29.28
CA GLU A 710 -34.52 -5.58 -29.26
C GLU A 710 -33.77 -4.85 -30.40
N MET A 711 -32.68 -4.16 -30.06
CA MET A 711 -31.93 -3.27 -30.94
C MET A 711 -30.42 -3.36 -30.67
N CYS A 712 -29.59 -2.89 -31.61
CA CYS A 712 -28.13 -2.83 -31.48
C CYS A 712 -27.59 -1.44 -31.88
N GLU A 713 -26.47 -1.02 -31.28
CA GLU A 713 -25.74 0.19 -31.65
C GLU A 713 -24.52 -0.17 -32.52
N LEU A 714 -24.29 0.61 -33.57
CA LEU A 714 -23.03 0.62 -34.32
C LEU A 714 -22.07 1.64 -33.69
N GLN A 715 -20.76 1.45 -33.85
CA GLN A 715 -19.75 2.38 -33.29
C GLN A 715 -19.84 3.82 -33.84
N ASP A 716 -20.51 4.04 -34.98
CA ASP A 716 -20.82 5.38 -35.49
C ASP A 716 -22.08 6.01 -34.86
N GLY A 717 -22.67 5.35 -33.86
CA GLY A 717 -23.87 5.77 -33.14
C GLY A 717 -25.19 5.50 -33.84
N LYS A 718 -25.19 4.79 -34.97
CA LYS A 718 -26.42 4.38 -35.66
C LYS A 718 -27.05 3.17 -34.98
N ILE A 719 -28.35 3.25 -34.74
CA ILE A 719 -29.15 2.16 -34.17
C ILE A 719 -29.67 1.28 -35.31
N LEU A 720 -29.63 -0.05 -35.16
CA LEU A 720 -30.27 -1.02 -36.05
C LEU A 720 -31.21 -1.96 -35.28
N CYS A 721 -32.28 -2.41 -35.95
CA CYS A 721 -33.10 -3.51 -35.44
C CYS A 721 -32.38 -4.85 -35.68
N LEU A 722 -32.67 -5.86 -34.86
CA LEU A 722 -32.04 -7.18 -34.97
C LEU A 722 -32.22 -7.86 -36.33
N ASN A 723 -33.33 -7.60 -37.04
CA ASN A 723 -33.53 -8.11 -38.41
C ASN A 723 -32.67 -7.42 -39.49
N CYS A 724 -32.12 -6.23 -39.18
CA CYS A 724 -31.09 -5.58 -40.00
C CYS A 724 -29.67 -5.94 -39.54
N ASP A 725 -29.47 -6.15 -38.24
CA ASP A 725 -28.20 -6.62 -37.67
C ASP A 725 -27.83 -8.03 -38.15
N LYS A 726 -28.79 -8.97 -38.13
CA LYS A 726 -28.66 -10.34 -38.69
C LYS A 726 -28.36 -10.41 -40.20
N LYS A 727 -28.38 -9.28 -40.91
CA LYS A 727 -27.96 -9.18 -42.33
C LYS A 727 -26.50 -8.74 -42.50
N LEU A 728 -25.81 -8.39 -41.41
CA LEU A 728 -24.40 -8.06 -41.43
C LEU A 728 -23.57 -9.34 -41.62
N LYS A 729 -22.60 -9.25 -42.53
CA LYS A 729 -21.68 -10.33 -42.90
C LYS A 729 -20.32 -10.12 -42.25
N CYS A 730 -19.59 -11.21 -42.03
CA CYS A 730 -18.18 -11.15 -41.69
C CYS A 730 -17.36 -10.65 -42.87
N GLU A 731 -16.43 -9.73 -42.63
CA GLU A 731 -15.53 -9.19 -43.66
C GLU A 731 -14.63 -10.26 -44.30
N ALA A 732 -14.15 -11.25 -43.54
CA ALA A 732 -13.25 -12.28 -44.07
C ALA A 732 -13.92 -13.32 -44.96
N CYS A 733 -15.10 -13.82 -44.55
CA CYS A 733 -15.72 -15.02 -45.14
C CYS A 733 -17.09 -14.74 -45.79
N GLU A 734 -17.60 -13.51 -45.72
CA GLU A 734 -18.91 -13.07 -46.20
C GLU A 734 -20.15 -13.82 -45.68
N LEU A 735 -19.97 -14.73 -44.71
CA LEU A 735 -21.07 -15.46 -44.07
C LEU A 735 -21.78 -14.56 -43.03
N PRO A 736 -23.06 -14.86 -42.72
CA PRO A 736 -23.78 -14.19 -41.64
C PRO A 736 -23.01 -14.28 -40.31
N LEU A 737 -23.04 -13.19 -39.55
CA LEU A 737 -22.44 -13.12 -38.24
C LEU A 737 -23.30 -13.87 -37.19
N ASP A 738 -22.63 -14.55 -36.26
CA ASP A 738 -23.26 -15.27 -35.14
C ASP A 738 -23.21 -14.45 -33.84
N LEU A 739 -23.42 -15.08 -32.68
CA LEU A 739 -23.35 -14.39 -31.39
C LEU A 739 -21.91 -14.06 -30.93
N ARG A 740 -20.86 -14.49 -31.65
CA ARG A 740 -19.44 -14.34 -31.27
C ARG A 740 -18.67 -13.50 -32.29
N THR A 741 -19.17 -12.28 -32.53
CA THR A 741 -18.53 -11.32 -33.45
C THR A 741 -17.44 -10.50 -32.77
N VAL A 742 -16.34 -10.26 -33.48
CA VAL A 742 -15.33 -9.26 -33.12
C VAL A 742 -15.52 -8.03 -34.02
N TYR A 743 -15.65 -6.84 -33.43
CA TYR A 743 -15.57 -5.58 -34.16
C TYR A 743 -14.14 -5.06 -34.12
N ALA A 744 -13.50 -4.93 -35.28
CA ALA A 744 -12.14 -4.44 -35.40
C ALA A 744 -11.92 -3.75 -36.75
N MET A 745 -11.08 -2.71 -36.77
CA MET A 745 -10.69 -2.00 -37.98
C MET A 745 -11.87 -1.38 -38.77
N GLY A 746 -12.92 -0.95 -38.06
CA GLY A 746 -14.14 -0.41 -38.65
C GLY A 746 -15.14 -1.45 -39.19
N LYS A 747 -14.85 -2.75 -39.01
CA LYS A 747 -15.54 -3.87 -39.65
C LYS A 747 -15.87 -4.98 -38.64
N ARG A 748 -16.79 -5.87 -38.99
CA ARG A 748 -17.17 -7.04 -38.17
C ARG A 748 -16.60 -8.33 -38.75
N TRP A 749 -16.17 -9.21 -37.85
CA TRP A 749 -15.50 -10.47 -38.14
C TRP A 749 -16.10 -11.54 -37.22
N HIS A 750 -16.11 -12.82 -37.63
CA HIS A 750 -16.19 -13.90 -36.63
C HIS A 750 -14.91 -13.90 -35.78
N GLN A 751 -14.99 -14.34 -34.52
CA GLN A 751 -13.83 -14.41 -33.63
C GLN A 751 -12.65 -15.20 -34.22
N GLU A 752 -12.93 -16.28 -34.93
CA GLU A 752 -11.95 -17.13 -35.63
C GLU A 752 -11.43 -16.51 -36.94
N CYS A 753 -12.16 -15.55 -37.52
CA CYS A 753 -11.81 -14.87 -38.77
C CYS A 753 -10.97 -13.60 -38.57
N PHE A 754 -10.90 -13.06 -37.34
CA PHE A 754 -10.03 -11.93 -37.04
C PHE A 754 -8.66 -12.43 -36.56
N THR A 755 -7.76 -12.64 -37.53
CA THR A 755 -6.47 -13.30 -37.32
C THR A 755 -5.28 -12.42 -37.66
N CYS A 756 -4.10 -12.76 -37.14
CA CYS A 756 -2.86 -12.08 -37.47
C CYS A 756 -2.47 -12.35 -38.93
N SER A 757 -2.23 -11.28 -39.70
CA SER A 757 -1.86 -11.30 -41.12
C SER A 757 -0.51 -11.97 -41.46
N VAL A 758 0.18 -12.54 -40.47
CA VAL A 758 1.49 -13.22 -40.61
C VAL A 758 1.40 -14.69 -40.19
N CYS A 759 0.78 -14.99 -39.04
CA CYS A 759 0.72 -16.37 -38.52
C CYS A 759 -0.66 -17.03 -38.60
N GLY A 760 -1.71 -16.32 -39.01
CA GLY A 760 -3.07 -16.89 -39.11
C GLY A 760 -3.78 -17.14 -37.78
N GLU A 761 -3.11 -16.93 -36.64
CA GLU A 761 -3.69 -17.11 -35.30
C GLU A 761 -4.74 -16.03 -34.96
N PRO A 762 -5.88 -16.38 -34.34
CA PRO A 762 -6.89 -15.44 -33.88
C PRO A 762 -6.45 -14.66 -32.63
N PHE A 763 -6.96 -13.44 -32.47
CA PHE A 763 -6.58 -12.55 -31.36
C PHE A 763 -7.33 -12.87 -30.06
N LEU A 764 -6.87 -13.90 -29.33
CA LEU A 764 -7.51 -14.41 -28.11
C LEU A 764 -7.67 -13.35 -26.98
N ASN A 765 -6.73 -12.42 -26.85
CA ASN A 765 -6.68 -11.44 -25.74
C ASN A 765 -6.93 -9.99 -26.18
N TRP A 766 -7.58 -9.76 -27.33
CA TRP A 766 -7.89 -8.42 -27.88
C TRP A 766 -6.68 -7.50 -28.18
N GLN A 767 -5.45 -7.95 -27.94
CA GLN A 767 -4.22 -7.21 -28.23
C GLN A 767 -3.78 -7.43 -29.68
N TYR A 768 -3.97 -6.42 -30.52
CA TYR A 768 -3.50 -6.38 -31.90
C TYR A 768 -3.00 -4.98 -32.27
N LEU A 769 -2.14 -4.91 -33.28
CA LEU A 769 -1.56 -3.69 -33.82
C LEU A 769 -1.92 -3.59 -35.31
N ILE A 770 -2.24 -2.38 -35.78
CA ILE A 770 -2.67 -2.15 -37.17
C ILE A 770 -1.53 -1.50 -37.96
N TYR A 771 -1.22 -2.04 -39.13
CA TYR A 771 -0.29 -1.43 -40.09
C TYR A 771 -0.77 -1.66 -41.53
N ASN A 772 -0.77 -0.61 -42.37
CA ASN A 772 -1.29 -0.65 -43.75
C ASN A 772 -2.66 -1.36 -43.89
N GLN A 773 -3.61 -1.01 -43.01
CA GLN A 773 -4.96 -1.60 -42.94
C GLN A 773 -4.98 -3.13 -42.78
N LYS A 774 -3.94 -3.72 -42.16
CA LYS A 774 -3.90 -5.13 -41.78
C LYS A 774 -3.60 -5.32 -40.29
N PRO A 775 -4.19 -6.32 -39.61
CA PRO A 775 -3.94 -6.60 -38.20
C PRO A 775 -2.74 -7.55 -38.00
N TYR A 776 -1.91 -7.24 -36.99
CA TYR A 776 -0.72 -8.00 -36.59
C TYR A 776 -0.76 -8.25 -35.08
N CYS A 777 -0.24 -9.40 -34.61
CA CYS A 777 -0.04 -9.61 -33.19
C CYS A 777 1.26 -8.92 -32.72
N VAL A 778 1.36 -8.69 -31.41
CA VAL A 778 2.49 -7.98 -30.78
C VAL A 778 3.84 -8.59 -31.18
N ARG A 779 3.93 -9.92 -31.34
CA ARG A 779 5.15 -10.63 -31.77
C ARG A 779 5.55 -10.34 -33.22
N HIS A 780 4.61 -10.13 -34.13
CA HIS A 780 4.89 -9.98 -35.58
C HIS A 780 4.87 -8.54 -36.09
N TYR A 781 4.48 -7.57 -35.26
CA TYR A 781 4.54 -6.14 -35.61
C TYR A 781 5.98 -5.61 -35.83
N PRO A 782 6.99 -5.92 -34.97
CA PRO A 782 8.35 -5.39 -35.15
C PRO A 782 9.02 -5.84 -36.46
N TYR A 783 8.82 -7.11 -36.84
CA TYR A 783 9.37 -7.72 -38.06
C TYR A 783 8.90 -7.05 -39.37
N ARG A 784 7.83 -6.23 -39.32
CA ARG A 784 7.35 -5.46 -40.48
C ARG A 784 7.68 -3.97 -40.39
N ALA A 785 7.75 -3.39 -39.19
CA ALA A 785 8.17 -2.01 -39.00
C ALA A 785 9.65 -1.79 -39.39
N ALA A 786 10.49 -2.81 -39.23
CA ALA A 786 11.93 -2.77 -39.50
C ALA A 786 12.34 -3.12 -40.96
N SER A 787 11.39 -3.30 -41.89
CA SER A 787 11.69 -3.67 -43.28
C SER A 787 11.21 -2.60 -44.27
N PRO A 788 12.00 -1.52 -44.49
CA PRO A 788 11.90 -0.77 -45.73
C PRO A 788 12.31 -1.67 -46.91
N LYS A 789 11.81 -1.36 -48.11
CA LYS A 789 12.35 -1.97 -49.33
C LYS A 789 13.69 -1.30 -49.67
N TYR A 790 14.67 -2.13 -50.02
CA TYR A 790 16.09 -1.84 -50.28
C TYR A 790 16.94 -1.69 -49.01
#